data_AF-A0A7X9DZ24-F1
#
_entry.id   AF-A0A7X9DZ24-F1
#
_cell.length_a   1.000
_cell.length_b   1.000
_cell.length_c   1.000
_cell.angle_alpha   90.00
_cell.angle_beta   90.00
_cell.angle_gamma   90.00
#
_symmetry.space_group_name_H-M   'P 1'
#
loop_
_entity.id
_entity.type
_entity.pdbx_description
1 polymer ?
#
loop_
_entity_poly.entity_id
_entity_poly.type
_entity_poly.pdbx_seq_one_letter_code
_entity_poly.pdbx_strand_id
1 'polypeptide(L)'
;MRALARALLISWLAGLVTSCGYELDTTRHPQPRGTLGQEVFRILHQDLSRRAPEKAAALAREEARFSGGIDGLIPDSLRSCLQDYLVQTLPLYDESRIPAFARTGACLLAELGADFDLLSALWHARHVQGYGDGRVLMPLLRRALQYPRIHPLLQALSDRFLSHDGLDATFTPSNEDDTYRFLHRELCRRLRSASASEPAPNAADRTLVDFFLTEDARLLPAGADRELLVRIDHRGRARVLADPQTGALPAPFVDADGDGLADVHPVSGDFVDAAGQPLSVPPPLDGAGEPTRVDGRTLYRIVDLPQSVLAALQDQLPALVADERLWDLVAARRVLLGLPSPRADADGLYSGYDPLHAPALEIFHALRALGAYPRLPEFLDAVQTLAELAEPELARLLDEIDRAGAVLGRYPELSLRPHHRLLDDLLERVRECAERGYLRITLQRLSDPRLKNLTKGFADLIRYRDRLSDASLVFDEPTDFSAPDGEYPNRSNLQRLLHLIYDTRGTPYRAYIDLFGWFEIDDLLDFYLDSFGGQASVPSWISPFISEFGSSHPTPEDVNRFIAHDHSVLGNPQGNEGRDLKDYNGESLLGFELSGALEALQPLFSEWVVRDRGTTRSGTALLADLLASLHPHFSCRLPHASPACADVAPLQPMLLEILDATGLVDALLSLLSVAADLTTPAGLSVVAEIDGFARFALAPDASLTTLDGAASVLAGDGVTPVAPISPFYLLLHGLRALDDARESDPAGDAAIERLSERLGDVFLGVEKVGSLYRFSNRRTWIVVLNALHFVTERAESLRAKGTWASKLAELESDLVEAVGGRVLPAALAALVDISSDAGLRADLVDLLLYLLAPADPAARQEARRLFAWLLQTLESERLTLSLSHALGRVLSPDRLEPEFVPGAGCQPGAAPLSWVSRLFDLLLRLSRIDPGGCGAFASLLANAAADTPGAAGFVIDDLLSVLEAVQRQDPAQTGELSAGDYARTLSETADFLLDGEKGLEKFYQMIDRRDGF
;
A
#
# COMPACT_ATOMS: atom_id res chain seq x y z
N MET A 1 44.18 -70.44 -61.19
CA MET A 1 44.21 -69.51 -60.03
C MET A 1 45.13 -68.29 -60.19
N ARG A 2 46.29 -68.33 -60.86
CA ARG A 2 47.10 -67.12 -61.14
C ARG A 2 46.56 -66.17 -62.23
N ALA A 3 45.54 -66.58 -63.00
CA ALA A 3 44.88 -65.73 -64.01
C ALA A 3 43.68 -64.92 -63.47
N LEU A 4 42.96 -65.41 -62.43
CA LEU A 4 41.85 -64.68 -61.80
C LEU A 4 42.36 -63.54 -60.90
N ALA A 5 43.53 -63.72 -60.27
CA ALA A 5 44.19 -62.68 -59.46
C ALA A 5 44.78 -61.53 -60.30
N ARG A 6 45.11 -61.75 -61.59
CA ARG A 6 45.58 -60.68 -62.49
C ARG A 6 44.44 -59.87 -63.10
N ALA A 7 43.26 -60.45 -63.31
CA ALA A 7 42.08 -59.71 -63.80
C ALA A 7 41.48 -58.79 -62.73
N LEU A 8 41.43 -59.24 -61.47
CA LEU A 8 40.94 -58.41 -60.35
C LEU A 8 41.89 -57.24 -60.01
N LEU A 9 43.22 -57.42 -60.14
CA LEU A 9 44.17 -56.33 -59.89
C LEU A 9 44.16 -55.25 -60.99
N ILE A 10 43.90 -55.63 -62.25
CA ILE A 10 43.85 -54.69 -63.38
C ILE A 10 42.52 -53.91 -63.41
N SER A 11 41.39 -54.51 -63.00
CA SER A 11 40.14 -53.77 -62.81
C SER A 11 40.18 -52.83 -61.60
N TRP A 12 40.93 -53.16 -60.53
CA TRP A 12 41.10 -52.26 -59.37
C TRP A 12 42.02 -51.07 -59.68
N LEU A 13 43.08 -51.26 -60.49
CA LEU A 13 43.98 -50.18 -60.90
C LEU A 13 43.37 -49.25 -61.96
N ALA A 14 42.44 -49.72 -62.79
CA ALA A 14 41.73 -48.87 -63.76
C ALA A 14 40.64 -47.98 -63.11
N GLY A 15 40.07 -48.39 -61.96
CA GLY A 15 39.09 -47.58 -61.21
C GLY A 15 39.70 -46.41 -60.42
N LEU A 16 41.00 -46.47 -60.11
CA LEU A 16 41.69 -45.44 -59.31
C LEU A 16 42.29 -44.30 -60.16
N VAL A 17 42.33 -44.40 -61.50
CA VAL A 17 42.91 -43.36 -62.38
C VAL A 17 41.84 -42.44 -63.00
N THR A 18 40.55 -42.68 -62.76
CA THR A 18 39.46 -41.78 -63.23
C THR A 18 38.78 -40.97 -62.13
N SER A 19 39.25 -40.99 -60.87
CA SER A 19 38.70 -40.12 -59.81
C SER A 19 39.59 -38.95 -59.40
N CYS A 20 40.68 -38.70 -60.12
CA CYS A 20 41.52 -37.51 -59.94
C CYS A 20 41.55 -36.67 -61.22
N GLY A 21 40.35 -36.26 -61.64
CA GLY A 21 40.14 -35.19 -62.61
C GLY A 21 39.32 -34.07 -61.96
N TYR A 22 39.74 -33.57 -60.81
CA TYR A 22 39.36 -32.20 -60.45
C TYR A 22 40.32 -31.31 -61.25
N GLU A 23 39.81 -30.68 -62.31
CA GLU A 23 40.33 -29.38 -62.72
C GLU A 23 40.43 -28.55 -61.43
N LEU A 24 41.65 -28.19 -61.05
CA LEU A 24 41.86 -27.15 -60.05
C LEU A 24 41.29 -25.89 -60.66
N ASP A 25 40.01 -25.65 -60.36
CA ASP A 25 39.39 -24.38 -60.61
C ASP A 25 40.07 -23.35 -59.70
N THR A 26 41.12 -22.74 -60.24
CA THR A 26 41.83 -21.64 -59.60
C THR A 26 41.06 -20.33 -59.71
N THR A 27 39.87 -20.33 -60.33
CA THR A 27 38.99 -19.17 -60.24
C THR A 27 38.40 -19.17 -58.83
N ARG A 28 38.80 -18.16 -58.05
CA ARG A 28 38.16 -17.86 -56.77
C ARG A 28 36.72 -17.48 -57.10
N HIS A 29 35.80 -18.44 -57.06
CA HIS A 29 34.38 -18.11 -57.03
C HIS A 29 34.16 -17.30 -55.75
N PRO A 30 33.82 -16.00 -55.83
CA PRO A 30 33.45 -15.28 -54.64
C PRO A 30 32.25 -16.02 -54.08
N GLN A 31 32.41 -16.67 -52.92
CA GLN A 31 31.26 -17.18 -52.20
C GLN A 31 30.31 -15.99 -52.01
N PRO A 32 29.01 -16.14 -52.34
CA PRO A 32 28.06 -15.07 -52.13
C PRO A 32 28.13 -14.65 -50.66
N ARG A 33 28.33 -13.36 -50.41
CA ARG A 33 28.41 -12.82 -49.04
C ARG A 33 27.06 -13.06 -48.39
N GLY A 34 27.09 -13.73 -47.23
CA GLY A 34 25.93 -13.90 -46.37
C GLY A 34 25.60 -12.62 -45.61
N THR A 35 24.64 -12.71 -44.71
CA THR A 35 24.39 -11.68 -43.70
C THR A 35 25.58 -11.54 -42.73
N LEU A 36 25.63 -10.48 -41.93
CA LEU A 36 26.71 -10.28 -40.95
C LEU A 36 26.80 -11.46 -39.99
N GLY A 37 25.66 -11.92 -39.46
CA GLY A 37 25.58 -13.09 -38.60
C GLY A 37 26.18 -14.33 -39.25
N GLN A 38 25.84 -14.61 -40.51
CA GLN A 38 26.39 -15.75 -41.26
C GLN A 38 27.91 -15.64 -41.49
N GLU A 39 28.41 -14.43 -41.76
CA GLU A 39 29.84 -14.21 -41.94
C GLU A 39 30.61 -14.33 -40.62
N VAL A 40 30.09 -13.75 -39.53
CA VAL A 40 30.65 -13.89 -38.18
C VAL A 40 30.64 -15.36 -37.76
N PHE A 41 29.54 -16.06 -38.01
CA PHE A 41 29.42 -17.51 -37.78
C PHE A 41 30.48 -18.27 -38.54
N ARG A 42 30.64 -18.03 -39.85
CA ARG A 42 31.62 -18.74 -40.69
C ARG A 42 33.05 -18.54 -40.18
N ILE A 43 33.39 -17.31 -39.77
CA ILE A 43 34.71 -16.98 -39.22
C ILE A 43 34.92 -17.69 -37.87
N LEU A 44 33.97 -17.55 -36.94
CA LEU A 44 34.06 -18.14 -35.61
C LEU A 44 34.07 -19.67 -35.66
N HIS A 45 33.17 -20.26 -36.43
CA HIS A 45 33.10 -21.70 -36.67
C HIS A 45 34.41 -22.22 -37.29
N GLN A 46 35.01 -21.50 -38.25
CA GLN A 46 36.28 -21.90 -38.84
C GLN A 46 37.44 -21.85 -37.82
N ASP A 47 37.49 -20.82 -36.96
CA ASP A 47 38.51 -20.73 -35.91
C ASP A 47 38.33 -21.83 -34.85
N LEU A 48 37.09 -22.02 -34.38
CA LEU A 48 36.75 -23.09 -33.45
C LEU A 48 37.03 -24.48 -34.06
N SER A 49 36.74 -24.70 -35.35
CA SER A 49 37.02 -26.00 -36.00
C SER A 49 38.51 -26.36 -35.97
N ARG A 50 39.39 -25.34 -35.94
CA ARG A 50 40.85 -25.54 -35.84
C ARG A 50 41.32 -25.73 -34.41
N ARG A 51 40.70 -25.04 -33.43
CA ARG A 51 41.19 -24.95 -32.04
C ARG A 51 40.44 -25.83 -31.06
N ALA A 52 39.13 -25.92 -31.20
CA ALA A 52 38.18 -26.59 -30.32
C ALA A 52 37.02 -27.20 -31.15
N PRO A 53 37.26 -28.32 -31.87
CA PRO A 53 36.31 -28.87 -32.83
C PRO A 53 34.96 -29.26 -32.20
N GLU A 54 34.94 -29.65 -30.93
CA GLU A 54 33.71 -29.90 -30.18
C GLU A 54 32.84 -28.64 -29.98
N LYS A 55 33.46 -27.48 -29.70
CA LYS A 55 32.77 -26.18 -29.63
C LYS A 55 32.30 -25.71 -30.99
N ALA A 56 33.07 -26.00 -32.05
CA ALA A 56 32.63 -25.74 -33.42
C ALA A 56 31.37 -26.54 -33.77
N ALA A 57 31.33 -27.82 -33.39
CA ALA A 57 30.16 -28.66 -33.57
C ALA A 57 28.95 -28.18 -32.74
N ALA A 58 29.18 -27.64 -31.53
CA ALA A 58 28.13 -27.01 -30.73
C ALA A 58 27.58 -25.74 -31.40
N LEU A 59 28.47 -24.84 -31.81
CA LEU A 59 28.10 -23.61 -32.51
C LEU A 59 27.34 -23.92 -33.82
N ALA A 60 27.75 -24.96 -34.56
CA ALA A 60 27.07 -25.39 -35.78
C ALA A 60 25.62 -25.82 -35.55
N ARG A 61 25.29 -26.41 -34.39
CA ARG A 61 23.89 -26.74 -34.05
C ARG A 61 23.05 -25.50 -33.76
N GLU A 62 23.69 -24.44 -33.28
CA GLU A 62 23.05 -23.16 -32.96
C GLU A 62 23.20 -22.11 -34.07
N GLU A 63 23.58 -22.50 -35.31
CA GLU A 63 23.87 -21.56 -36.42
C GLU A 63 22.73 -20.57 -36.66
N ALA A 64 21.48 -21.03 -36.65
CA ALA A 64 20.31 -20.20 -36.89
C ALA A 64 20.11 -19.16 -35.78
N ARG A 65 20.20 -19.57 -34.51
CA ARG A 65 20.10 -18.66 -33.35
C ARG A 65 21.25 -17.68 -33.30
N PHE A 66 22.48 -18.15 -33.55
CA PHE A 66 23.66 -17.30 -33.54
C PHE A 66 23.61 -16.26 -34.67
N SER A 67 23.40 -16.70 -35.91
CA SER A 67 23.36 -15.81 -37.06
C SER A 67 22.20 -14.84 -36.95
N GLY A 68 21.01 -15.35 -36.60
CA GLY A 68 19.83 -14.55 -36.32
C GLY A 68 20.05 -13.54 -35.19
N GLY A 69 20.66 -13.97 -34.08
CA GLY A 69 20.95 -13.09 -32.94
C GLY A 69 21.88 -11.94 -33.33
N ILE A 70 22.96 -12.22 -34.07
CA ILE A 70 23.88 -11.18 -34.55
C ILE A 70 23.19 -10.25 -35.56
N ASP A 71 22.40 -10.78 -36.50
CA ASP A 71 21.69 -9.98 -37.50
C ASP A 71 20.55 -9.16 -36.88
N GLY A 72 19.89 -9.69 -35.85
CA GLY A 72 18.89 -8.98 -35.05
C GLY A 72 19.52 -7.87 -34.23
N LEU A 73 20.67 -8.13 -33.58
CA LEU A 73 21.40 -7.13 -32.82
C LEU A 73 21.93 -6.01 -33.72
N ILE A 74 22.53 -6.38 -34.86
CA ILE A 74 23.20 -5.48 -35.81
C ILE A 74 22.59 -5.67 -37.22
N PRO A 75 21.40 -5.12 -37.47
CA PRO A 75 20.79 -5.18 -38.79
C PRO A 75 21.59 -4.39 -39.82
N ASP A 76 21.40 -4.70 -41.10
CA ASP A 76 22.10 -4.05 -42.23
C ASP A 76 22.03 -2.51 -42.16
N SER A 77 20.89 -1.97 -41.73
CA SER A 77 20.66 -0.54 -41.55
C SER A 77 21.56 0.10 -40.49
N LEU A 78 21.99 -0.67 -39.47
CA LEU A 78 22.82 -0.17 -38.37
C LEU A 78 24.32 -0.24 -38.68
N ARG A 79 24.75 -0.99 -39.70
CA ARG A 79 26.18 -1.31 -39.92
C ARG A 79 27.08 -0.11 -40.15
N SER A 80 26.67 0.84 -40.99
CA SER A 80 27.48 2.04 -41.26
C SER A 80 27.57 2.93 -40.02
N CYS A 81 26.45 3.13 -39.34
CA CYS A 81 26.36 3.86 -38.07
C CYS A 81 27.19 3.20 -36.96
N LEU A 82 27.16 1.87 -36.86
CA LEU A 82 27.91 1.12 -35.86
C LEU A 82 29.42 1.27 -36.05
N GLN A 83 29.91 1.32 -37.29
CA GLN A 83 31.33 1.53 -37.54
C GLN A 83 31.79 2.89 -36.98
N ASP A 84 31.08 3.97 -37.33
CA ASP A 84 31.39 5.31 -36.84
C ASP A 84 31.25 5.38 -35.31
N TYR A 85 30.27 4.68 -34.75
CA TYR A 85 30.05 4.59 -33.31
C TYR A 85 31.24 3.92 -32.62
N LEU A 86 31.68 2.75 -33.11
CA LEU A 86 32.80 2.00 -32.56
C LEU A 86 34.11 2.81 -32.61
N VAL A 87 34.36 3.56 -33.69
CA VAL A 87 35.52 4.47 -33.78
C VAL A 87 35.44 5.55 -32.70
N GLN A 88 34.26 6.13 -32.47
CA GLN A 88 34.07 7.12 -31.41
C GLN A 88 34.12 6.54 -29.99
N THR A 89 34.07 5.21 -29.82
CA THR A 89 34.32 4.57 -28.52
C THR A 89 35.80 4.41 -28.19
N LEU A 90 36.72 4.56 -29.16
CA LEU A 90 38.16 4.39 -28.95
C LEU A 90 38.75 5.31 -27.85
N PRO A 91 38.36 6.59 -27.72
CA PRO A 91 38.82 7.41 -26.60
C PRO A 91 38.49 6.83 -25.22
N LEU A 92 37.34 6.16 -25.07
CA LEU A 92 36.97 5.49 -23.81
C LEU A 92 37.87 4.28 -23.52
N TYR A 93 38.38 3.63 -24.56
CA TYR A 93 39.37 2.58 -24.45
C TYR A 93 40.75 3.14 -24.08
N ASP A 94 41.19 4.21 -24.75
CA ASP A 94 42.48 4.88 -24.51
C ASP A 94 42.57 5.50 -23.11
N GLU A 95 41.47 6.08 -22.62
CA GLU A 95 41.32 6.54 -21.24
C GLU A 95 41.23 5.40 -20.21
N SER A 96 41.37 4.15 -20.64
CA SER A 96 41.27 2.94 -19.82
C SER A 96 39.91 2.75 -19.12
N ARG A 97 38.84 3.41 -19.56
CA ARG A 97 37.49 3.25 -18.96
C ARG A 97 36.89 1.89 -19.30
N ILE A 98 36.89 1.52 -20.59
CA ILE A 98 36.40 0.21 -21.05
C ILE A 98 37.28 -0.93 -20.47
N PRO A 99 38.63 -0.88 -20.56
CA PRO A 99 39.48 -1.88 -19.94
C PRO A 99 39.29 -2.01 -18.42
N ALA A 100 39.19 -0.91 -17.67
CA ALA A 100 38.98 -0.97 -16.23
C ALA A 100 37.64 -1.63 -15.87
N PHE A 101 36.55 -1.20 -16.51
CA PHE A 101 35.24 -1.83 -16.32
C PHE A 101 35.24 -3.31 -16.68
N ALA A 102 35.81 -3.68 -17.83
CA ALA A 102 35.83 -5.05 -18.32
C ALA A 102 36.69 -5.97 -17.45
N ARG A 103 37.89 -5.53 -17.02
CA ARG A 103 38.78 -6.32 -16.16
C ARG A 103 38.20 -6.54 -14.77
N THR A 104 37.67 -5.49 -14.15
CA THR A 104 36.98 -5.60 -12.86
C THR A 104 35.76 -6.52 -13.00
N GLY A 105 34.93 -6.31 -14.03
CA GLY A 105 33.78 -7.15 -14.33
C GLY A 105 34.14 -8.63 -14.55
N ALA A 106 35.23 -8.91 -15.26
CA ALA A 106 35.72 -10.26 -15.46
C ALA A 106 36.11 -10.93 -14.14
N CYS A 107 36.77 -10.20 -13.24
CA CYS A 107 37.09 -10.73 -11.91
C CYS A 107 35.83 -11.02 -11.07
N LEU A 108 34.80 -10.19 -11.17
CA LEU A 108 33.52 -10.43 -10.50
C LEU A 108 32.80 -11.64 -11.12
N LEU A 109 32.81 -11.81 -12.44
CA LEU A 109 32.26 -12.98 -13.13
C LEU A 109 32.98 -14.28 -12.76
N ALA A 110 34.32 -14.23 -12.64
CA ALA A 110 35.11 -15.37 -12.19
C ALA A 110 34.78 -15.77 -10.74
N GLU A 111 34.54 -14.78 -9.86
CA GLU A 111 34.09 -15.03 -8.48
C GLU A 111 32.69 -15.65 -8.44
N LEU A 112 31.75 -15.14 -9.23
CA LEU A 112 30.40 -15.72 -9.37
C LEU A 112 30.44 -17.14 -9.97
N GLY A 113 31.33 -17.37 -10.94
CA GLY A 113 31.55 -18.70 -11.53
C GLY A 113 32.13 -19.72 -10.57
N ALA A 114 32.76 -19.28 -9.48
CA ALA A 114 33.23 -20.13 -8.40
C ALA A 114 32.21 -20.34 -7.28
N ASP A 115 31.07 -19.64 -7.31
CA ASP A 115 30.01 -19.72 -6.29
C ASP A 115 29.07 -20.89 -6.57
N PHE A 116 29.44 -22.07 -6.06
CA PHE A 116 28.67 -23.30 -6.29
C PHE A 116 27.23 -23.22 -5.75
N ASP A 117 27.00 -22.46 -4.67
CA ASP A 117 25.67 -22.34 -4.06
C ASP A 117 24.74 -21.50 -4.95
N LEU A 118 25.23 -20.35 -5.45
CA LEU A 118 24.52 -19.55 -6.45
C LEU A 118 24.23 -20.35 -7.72
N LEU A 119 25.24 -21.01 -8.27
CA LEU A 119 25.11 -21.75 -9.52
C LEU A 119 24.16 -22.94 -9.38
N SER A 120 24.19 -23.62 -8.23
CA SER A 120 23.22 -24.64 -7.88
C SER A 120 21.82 -24.05 -7.76
N ALA A 121 21.66 -22.88 -7.14
CA ALA A 121 20.36 -22.24 -7.01
C ALA A 121 19.77 -21.80 -8.37
N LEU A 122 20.58 -21.18 -9.24
CA LEU A 122 20.20 -20.83 -10.61
C LEU A 122 19.84 -22.05 -11.44
N TRP A 123 20.61 -23.13 -11.28
CA TRP A 123 20.30 -24.43 -11.87
C TRP A 123 18.91 -24.89 -11.42
N HIS A 124 18.65 -24.99 -10.11
CA HIS A 124 17.36 -25.45 -9.59
C HIS A 124 16.19 -24.59 -10.10
N ALA A 125 16.33 -23.25 -10.09
CA ALA A 125 15.30 -22.34 -10.58
C ALA A 125 14.92 -22.59 -12.06
N ARG A 126 15.87 -23.02 -12.89
CA ARG A 126 15.64 -23.33 -14.32
C ARG A 126 15.11 -24.74 -14.57
N HIS A 127 15.20 -25.65 -13.60
CA HIS A 127 14.88 -27.09 -13.75
C HIS A 127 13.54 -27.50 -13.13
N VAL A 128 12.65 -26.54 -12.89
CA VAL A 128 11.32 -26.78 -12.33
C VAL A 128 10.34 -27.14 -13.46
N GLN A 129 10.15 -28.45 -13.73
CA GLN A 129 9.38 -28.97 -14.87
C GLN A 129 7.85 -28.81 -14.73
N GLY A 130 7.16 -28.30 -15.76
CA GLY A 130 5.68 -28.29 -15.84
C GLY A 130 4.96 -27.02 -15.41
N TYR A 131 5.69 -25.93 -15.16
CA TYR A 131 5.17 -24.69 -14.56
C TYR A 131 4.88 -23.58 -15.57
N GLY A 132 4.90 -23.90 -16.87
CA GLY A 132 5.05 -22.88 -17.93
C GLY A 132 6.50 -22.45 -18.05
N ASP A 133 6.86 -21.73 -19.12
CA ASP A 133 8.24 -21.32 -19.41
C ASP A 133 8.72 -20.37 -18.29
N GLY A 134 9.36 -20.92 -17.24
CA GLY A 134 9.74 -20.29 -15.97
C GLY A 134 10.82 -19.21 -16.07
N ARG A 135 10.96 -18.59 -17.24
CA ARG A 135 11.86 -17.48 -17.50
C ARG A 135 11.11 -16.20 -17.19
N VAL A 136 11.24 -15.69 -15.97
CA VAL A 136 10.57 -14.44 -15.57
C VAL A 136 11.49 -13.25 -15.83
N LEU A 137 12.75 -13.40 -15.44
CA LEU A 137 13.75 -12.33 -15.49
C LEU A 137 14.01 -11.85 -16.93
N MET A 138 14.19 -12.78 -17.86
CA MET A 138 14.53 -12.47 -19.25
C MET A 138 13.40 -11.75 -20.00
N PRO A 139 12.12 -12.19 -19.93
CA PRO A 139 10.99 -11.42 -20.46
C PRO A 139 10.73 -10.09 -19.75
N LEU A 140 10.92 -9.99 -18.42
CA LEU A 140 10.83 -8.70 -17.72
C LEU A 140 11.93 -7.74 -18.17
N LEU A 141 13.16 -8.22 -18.33
CA LEU A 141 14.27 -7.44 -18.88
C LEU A 141 14.00 -7.02 -20.32
N ARG A 142 13.52 -7.95 -21.16
CA ARG A 142 13.08 -7.66 -22.52
C ARG A 142 12.07 -6.52 -22.53
N ARG A 143 11.05 -6.59 -21.68
CA ARG A 143 10.05 -5.54 -21.53
C ARG A 143 10.70 -4.22 -21.12
N ALA A 144 11.52 -4.20 -20.06
CA ALA A 144 12.21 -2.97 -19.63
C ALA A 144 13.07 -2.34 -20.74
N LEU A 145 13.79 -3.15 -21.53
CA LEU A 145 14.60 -2.69 -22.66
C LEU A 145 13.76 -2.22 -23.86
N GLN A 146 12.53 -2.72 -24.03
CA GLN A 146 11.58 -2.28 -25.04
C GLN A 146 10.83 -1.00 -24.65
N TYR A 147 11.01 -0.49 -23.42
CA TYR A 147 10.41 0.77 -23.00
C TYR A 147 10.93 1.92 -23.91
N PRO A 148 10.06 2.66 -24.61
CA PRO A 148 10.48 3.61 -25.63
C PRO A 148 11.43 4.72 -25.14
N ARG A 149 11.39 5.04 -23.85
CA ARG A 149 12.22 6.08 -23.22
C ARG A 149 13.31 5.51 -22.31
N ILE A 150 13.66 4.22 -22.44
CA ILE A 150 14.68 3.59 -21.60
C ILE A 150 16.04 4.29 -21.73
N HIS A 151 16.40 4.73 -22.94
CA HIS A 151 17.68 5.39 -23.19
C HIS A 151 17.82 6.75 -22.48
N PRO A 152 16.93 7.74 -22.68
CA PRO A 152 17.01 9.01 -21.94
C PRO A 152 16.81 8.82 -20.43
N LEU A 153 16.00 7.84 -20.01
CA LEU A 153 15.83 7.50 -18.60
C LEU A 153 17.14 6.99 -17.98
N LEU A 154 17.83 6.05 -18.63
CA LEU A 154 19.13 5.55 -18.16
C LEU A 154 20.18 6.66 -18.12
N GLN A 155 20.17 7.60 -19.08
CA GLN A 155 21.04 8.77 -19.05
C GLN A 155 20.78 9.63 -17.80
N ALA A 156 19.52 10.00 -17.57
CA ALA A 156 19.14 10.81 -16.43
C ALA A 156 19.48 10.13 -15.09
N LEU A 157 19.18 8.85 -14.95
CA LEU A 157 19.52 8.06 -13.75
C LEU A 157 21.04 7.94 -13.56
N SER A 158 21.80 7.72 -14.63
CA SER A 158 23.27 7.63 -14.57
C SER A 158 23.88 8.96 -14.17
N ASP A 159 23.45 10.06 -14.79
CA ASP A 159 23.90 11.42 -14.47
C ASP A 159 23.64 11.75 -12.99
N ARG A 160 22.44 11.44 -12.49
CA ARG A 160 22.07 11.65 -11.07
C ARG A 160 22.86 10.78 -10.11
N PHE A 161 23.01 9.49 -10.42
CA PHE A 161 23.79 8.59 -9.58
C PHE A 161 25.23 9.09 -9.45
N LEU A 162 25.87 9.47 -10.57
CA LEU A 162 27.25 9.93 -10.60
C LEU A 162 27.46 11.29 -9.93
N SER A 163 26.45 12.15 -9.85
CA SER A 163 26.57 13.43 -9.13
C SER A 163 26.42 13.29 -7.61
N HIS A 164 26.03 12.10 -7.12
CA HIS A 164 25.67 11.83 -5.73
C HIS A 164 26.19 10.45 -5.25
N ASP A 165 27.28 9.94 -5.84
CA ASP A 165 27.93 8.69 -5.42
C ASP A 165 29.15 8.91 -4.50
N GLY A 166 29.45 10.16 -4.16
CA GLY A 166 30.57 10.56 -3.30
C GLY A 166 31.95 10.28 -3.91
N LEU A 167 32.04 10.16 -5.24
CA LEU A 167 33.28 9.89 -5.96
C LEU A 167 33.56 10.98 -7.00
N ASP A 168 34.83 11.39 -7.10
CA ASP A 168 35.25 12.30 -8.16
C ASP A 168 35.30 11.60 -9.55
N ALA A 169 35.63 12.36 -10.60
CA ALA A 169 35.74 11.85 -11.97
C ALA A 169 36.81 10.75 -12.16
N THR A 170 37.67 10.50 -11.15
CA THR A 170 38.66 9.43 -11.12
C THR A 170 38.23 8.24 -10.24
N PHE A 171 36.99 8.24 -9.78
CA PHE A 171 36.39 7.27 -8.86
C PHE A 171 37.09 7.20 -7.50
N THR A 172 37.63 8.32 -7.04
CA THR A 172 38.21 8.43 -5.69
C THR A 172 37.24 9.12 -4.73
N PRO A 173 37.17 8.69 -3.44
CA PRO A 173 36.30 9.33 -2.47
C PRO A 173 36.54 10.84 -2.37
N SER A 174 35.48 11.62 -2.51
CA SER A 174 35.50 13.08 -2.46
C SER A 174 34.65 13.59 -1.27
N ASN A 175 34.45 14.92 -1.19
CA ASN A 175 33.49 15.52 -0.24
C ASN A 175 32.10 15.73 -0.87
N GLU A 176 31.83 15.10 -2.02
CA GLU A 176 30.51 15.13 -2.66
C GLU A 176 29.48 14.35 -1.84
N ASP A 177 28.20 14.61 -2.11
CA ASP A 177 27.11 13.84 -1.54
C ASP A 177 27.23 12.37 -1.96
N ASP A 178 27.14 11.45 -0.99
CA ASP A 178 27.28 10.02 -1.21
C ASP A 178 25.96 9.25 -1.07
N THR A 179 24.81 9.94 -1.10
CA THR A 179 23.47 9.37 -0.88
C THR A 179 23.21 8.06 -1.66
N TYR A 180 23.48 8.00 -2.96
CA TYR A 180 23.21 6.78 -3.73
C TYR A 180 24.22 5.66 -3.46
N ARG A 181 25.49 6.01 -3.20
CA ARG A 181 26.50 5.02 -2.82
C ARG A 181 26.23 4.46 -1.42
N PHE A 182 25.73 5.28 -0.51
CA PHE A 182 25.26 4.86 0.80
C PHE A 182 24.08 3.89 0.67
N LEU A 183 23.07 4.21 -0.14
CA LEU A 183 21.94 3.29 -0.39
C LEU A 183 22.40 1.98 -1.03
N HIS A 184 23.33 2.04 -1.98
CA HIS A 184 23.94 0.86 -2.57
C HIS A 184 24.70 0.00 -1.54
N ARG A 185 25.46 0.65 -0.64
CA ARG A 185 26.14 -0.01 0.48
C ARG A 185 25.16 -0.73 1.39
N GLU A 186 24.10 -0.05 1.79
CA GLU A 186 23.09 -0.59 2.69
C GLU A 186 22.30 -1.74 2.04
N LEU A 187 21.93 -1.60 0.76
CA LEU A 187 21.34 -2.69 -0.01
C LEU A 187 22.25 -3.91 0.00
N CYS A 188 23.55 -3.76 -0.30
CA CYS A 188 24.51 -4.86 -0.26
C CYS A 188 24.64 -5.47 1.14
N ARG A 189 24.62 -4.64 2.19
CA ARG A 189 24.67 -5.11 3.59
C ARG A 189 23.43 -5.95 3.92
N ARG A 190 22.24 -5.48 3.57
CA ARG A 190 20.97 -6.19 3.76
C ARG A 190 20.91 -7.49 2.97
N LEU A 191 21.35 -7.47 1.71
CA LEU A 191 21.44 -8.67 0.87
C LEU A 191 22.39 -9.72 1.46
N ARG A 192 23.52 -9.32 2.05
CA ARG A 192 24.44 -10.24 2.76
C ARG A 192 23.88 -10.77 4.08
N SER A 193 23.13 -9.94 4.81
CA SER A 193 22.53 -10.33 6.08
C SER A 193 21.20 -11.06 5.92
N ALA A 194 20.71 -11.23 4.69
CA ALA A 194 19.50 -11.97 4.41
C ALA A 194 19.62 -13.38 4.99
N SER A 195 18.65 -13.79 5.79
CA SER A 195 18.58 -15.13 6.35
C SER A 195 17.32 -15.81 5.87
N ALA A 196 17.32 -17.14 5.83
CA ALA A 196 16.08 -17.88 5.62
C ALA A 196 15.07 -17.45 6.68
N SER A 197 13.85 -17.14 6.24
CA SER A 197 12.75 -16.96 7.17
C SER A 197 12.54 -18.29 7.87
N GLU A 198 12.16 -18.29 9.16
CA GLU A 198 11.74 -19.55 9.77
C GLU A 198 10.69 -20.22 8.86
N PRO A 199 10.69 -21.55 8.71
CA PRO A 199 9.76 -22.28 7.84
C PRO A 199 8.28 -22.11 8.23
N ALA A 200 7.99 -21.27 9.21
CA ALA A 200 6.66 -20.93 9.62
C ALA A 200 5.81 -20.49 8.41
N PRO A 201 4.60 -21.04 8.23
CA PRO A 201 3.62 -20.62 7.23
C PRO A 201 3.12 -19.16 7.39
N ASN A 202 3.78 -18.38 8.25
CA ASN A 202 3.37 -17.08 8.75
C ASN A 202 4.41 -15.97 8.45
N ALA A 203 5.46 -16.24 7.66
CA ALA A 203 6.42 -15.21 7.23
C ALA A 203 5.69 -14.07 6.50
N ALA A 204 6.05 -12.82 6.78
CA ALA A 204 5.26 -11.65 6.38
C ALA A 204 5.22 -11.47 4.85
N ASP A 205 6.34 -11.70 4.17
CA ASP A 205 6.49 -11.73 2.72
C ASP A 205 5.57 -12.78 2.08
N ARG A 206 5.57 -14.01 2.60
CA ARG A 206 4.73 -15.10 2.09
C ARG A 206 3.25 -14.81 2.26
N THR A 207 2.91 -14.29 3.44
CA THR A 207 1.53 -13.91 3.76
C THR A 207 1.02 -12.80 2.81
N LEU A 208 1.90 -11.88 2.40
CA LEU A 208 1.58 -10.81 1.47
C LEU A 208 1.40 -11.30 0.02
N VAL A 209 2.26 -12.20 -0.45
CA VAL A 209 2.10 -12.82 -1.79
C VAL A 209 0.84 -13.68 -1.84
N ASP A 210 0.52 -14.41 -0.76
CA ASP A 210 -0.74 -15.15 -0.64
C ASP A 210 -1.96 -14.21 -0.67
N PHE A 211 -1.89 -13.04 -0.04
CA PHE A 211 -2.92 -12.01 -0.16
C PHE A 211 -3.07 -11.51 -1.60
N PHE A 212 -1.97 -11.13 -2.26
CA PHE A 212 -2.01 -10.65 -3.65
C PHE A 212 -2.58 -11.69 -4.62
N LEU A 213 -2.38 -12.98 -4.36
CA LEU A 213 -2.88 -14.07 -5.19
C LEU A 213 -4.18 -14.70 -4.65
N THR A 214 -4.86 -14.04 -3.71
CA THR A 214 -6.19 -14.44 -3.24
C THR A 214 -7.23 -14.20 -4.34
N GLU A 215 -8.05 -15.22 -4.62
CA GLU A 215 -9.08 -15.21 -5.66
C GLU A 215 -10.44 -14.80 -5.10
N ASP A 216 -11.14 -13.92 -5.79
CA ASP A 216 -12.55 -13.63 -5.56
C ASP A 216 -13.26 -13.52 -6.91
N ALA A 217 -14.32 -14.31 -7.11
CA ALA A 217 -15.08 -14.33 -8.35
C ALA A 217 -15.68 -12.95 -8.71
N ARG A 218 -15.91 -12.08 -7.71
CA ARG A 218 -16.39 -10.70 -7.90
C ARG A 218 -15.31 -9.78 -8.49
N LEU A 219 -14.04 -10.18 -8.47
CA LEU A 219 -12.93 -9.45 -9.10
C LEU A 219 -12.78 -9.74 -10.59
N LEU A 220 -13.44 -10.78 -11.12
CA LEU A 220 -13.35 -11.14 -12.54
C LEU A 220 -13.87 -9.99 -13.43
N PRO A 221 -13.04 -9.44 -14.33
CA PRO A 221 -13.53 -8.46 -15.30
C PRO A 221 -14.54 -9.11 -16.25
N ALA A 222 -15.58 -8.36 -16.64
CA ALA A 222 -16.56 -8.84 -17.60
C ALA A 222 -15.88 -9.21 -18.93
N GLY A 223 -16.02 -10.47 -19.35
CA GLY A 223 -15.46 -10.98 -20.61
C GLY A 223 -13.95 -11.25 -20.58
N ALA A 224 -13.31 -11.31 -19.41
CA ALA A 224 -11.92 -11.73 -19.30
C ALA A 224 -11.75 -13.22 -19.60
N ASP A 225 -10.70 -13.56 -20.34
CA ASP A 225 -10.24 -14.94 -20.50
C ASP A 225 -9.59 -15.45 -19.21
N ARG A 226 -9.60 -16.77 -19.00
CA ARG A 226 -8.92 -17.38 -17.85
C ARG A 226 -7.41 -17.31 -18.04
N GLU A 227 -6.70 -16.94 -16.98
CA GLU A 227 -5.24 -16.90 -17.00
C GLU A 227 -4.71 -17.68 -15.79
N LEU A 228 -4.31 -18.92 -16.02
CA LEU A 228 -3.94 -19.82 -14.94
C LEU A 228 -2.47 -19.63 -14.52
N LEU A 229 -2.27 -19.48 -13.22
CA LEU A 229 -0.97 -19.44 -12.57
C LEU A 229 -0.85 -20.63 -11.62
N VAL A 230 0.22 -21.41 -11.75
CA VAL A 230 0.57 -22.45 -10.78
C VAL A 230 1.14 -21.79 -9.53
N ARG A 231 0.62 -22.13 -8.36
CA ARG A 231 1.21 -21.67 -7.09
C ARG A 231 2.44 -22.49 -6.74
N ILE A 232 3.52 -21.82 -6.37
CA ILE A 232 4.74 -22.46 -5.87
C ILE A 232 4.90 -22.22 -4.37
N ASP A 233 5.69 -23.08 -3.73
CA ASP A 233 6.15 -22.93 -2.36
C ASP A 233 7.50 -22.18 -2.30
N HIS A 234 7.96 -21.88 -1.08
CA HIS A 234 9.23 -21.19 -0.82
C HIS A 234 10.48 -21.97 -1.30
N ARG A 235 10.33 -23.24 -1.69
CA ARG A 235 11.39 -24.08 -2.25
C ARG A 235 11.38 -24.05 -3.78
N GLY A 236 10.43 -23.32 -4.37
CA GLY A 236 10.22 -23.20 -5.81
C GLY A 236 9.50 -24.39 -6.43
N ARG A 237 8.72 -25.18 -5.65
CA ARG A 237 7.95 -26.34 -6.14
C ARG A 237 6.46 -26.09 -6.12
N ALA A 238 5.71 -26.78 -6.96
CA ALA A 238 4.27 -26.63 -7.11
C ALA A 238 3.63 -27.03 -5.82
N ARG A 239 2.78 -26.15 -5.30
CA ARG A 239 2.07 -26.45 -4.08
C ARG A 239 1.03 -27.52 -4.39
N VAL A 240 1.23 -28.72 -3.86
CA VAL A 240 0.28 -29.83 -3.95
C VAL A 240 -1.00 -29.40 -3.22
N LEU A 241 -2.14 -29.65 -3.84
CA LEU A 241 -3.43 -29.27 -3.27
C LEU A 241 -3.83 -30.28 -2.19
N ALA A 242 -3.75 -29.86 -0.93
CA ALA A 242 -4.24 -30.64 0.20
C ALA A 242 -5.76 -30.83 0.11
N ASP A 243 -6.27 -31.96 0.62
CA ASP A 243 -7.71 -32.19 0.70
C ASP A 243 -8.33 -31.18 1.69
N PRO A 244 -9.32 -30.35 1.27
CA PRO A 244 -9.86 -29.28 2.10
C PRO A 244 -10.50 -29.75 3.41
N GLN A 245 -10.96 -31.00 3.48
CA GLN A 245 -11.64 -31.53 4.66
C GLN A 245 -10.66 -32.12 5.67
N THR A 246 -9.56 -32.70 5.19
CA THR A 246 -8.61 -33.44 6.04
C THR A 246 -7.29 -32.71 6.24
N GLY A 247 -6.97 -31.72 5.40
CA GLY A 247 -5.67 -31.06 5.33
C GLY A 247 -4.54 -31.98 4.84
N ALA A 248 -4.83 -33.25 4.55
CA ALA A 248 -3.84 -34.22 4.13
C ALA A 248 -3.50 -34.06 2.65
N LEU A 249 -2.22 -34.25 2.32
CA LEU A 249 -1.78 -34.32 0.93
C LEU A 249 -2.28 -35.61 0.27
N PRO A 250 -2.66 -35.57 -1.02
CA PRO A 250 -3.03 -36.77 -1.76
C PRO A 250 -1.84 -37.72 -1.88
N ALA A 251 -2.06 -39.03 -1.73
CA ALA A 251 -1.03 -40.02 -2.03
C ALA A 251 -0.58 -39.89 -3.50
N PRO A 252 0.73 -40.03 -3.82
CA PRO A 252 1.81 -40.53 -2.96
C PRO A 252 2.61 -39.43 -2.21
N PHE A 253 2.16 -38.18 -2.23
CA PHE A 253 2.83 -37.08 -1.52
C PHE A 253 2.71 -37.27 0.00
N VAL A 254 3.77 -36.90 0.72
CA VAL A 254 3.84 -36.95 2.18
C VAL A 254 4.31 -35.60 2.71
N ASP A 255 3.84 -35.25 3.90
CA ASP A 255 4.27 -34.11 4.71
C ASP A 255 4.74 -34.70 6.04
N ALA A 256 5.99 -35.17 6.09
CA ALA A 256 6.51 -35.88 7.25
C ALA A 256 6.99 -34.94 8.37
N ASP A 257 7.34 -33.69 8.02
CA ASP A 257 7.77 -32.67 8.97
C ASP A 257 6.61 -31.79 9.50
N GLY A 258 5.43 -31.89 8.88
CA GLY A 258 4.20 -31.22 9.31
C GLY A 258 4.17 -29.73 8.93
N ASP A 259 4.92 -29.34 7.90
CA ASP A 259 4.98 -27.95 7.42
C ASP A 259 3.80 -27.58 6.50
N GLY A 260 2.95 -28.55 6.15
CA GLY A 260 1.79 -28.39 5.27
C GLY A 260 2.13 -28.42 3.80
N LEU A 261 3.36 -28.77 3.42
CA LEU A 261 3.86 -28.89 2.07
C LEU A 261 4.34 -30.32 1.80
N ALA A 262 4.43 -30.69 0.52
CA ALA A 262 4.96 -32.00 0.16
C ALA A 262 6.47 -32.04 0.38
N ASP A 263 6.97 -33.12 0.97
CA ASP A 263 8.40 -33.32 1.20
C ASP A 263 9.16 -33.38 -0.12
N VAL A 264 10.38 -32.81 -0.11
CA VAL A 264 11.28 -32.79 -1.27
C VAL A 264 12.64 -33.36 -0.91
N HIS A 265 13.26 -34.05 -1.85
CA HIS A 265 14.61 -34.59 -1.70
C HIS A 265 15.61 -33.42 -1.58
N PRO A 266 16.52 -33.40 -0.60
CA PRO A 266 17.39 -32.25 -0.34
C PRO A 266 18.36 -31.93 -1.50
N VAL A 267 18.76 -32.95 -2.27
CA VAL A 267 19.69 -32.79 -3.40
C VAL A 267 18.96 -32.50 -4.72
N SER A 268 18.13 -33.42 -5.23
CA SER A 268 17.43 -33.23 -6.52
C SER A 268 16.26 -32.25 -6.44
N GLY A 269 15.72 -32.01 -5.24
CA GLY A 269 14.51 -31.22 -5.02
C GLY A 269 13.23 -31.90 -5.50
N ASP A 270 13.27 -33.15 -5.95
CA ASP A 270 12.07 -33.87 -6.40
C ASP A 270 11.16 -34.14 -5.21
N PHE A 271 9.85 -34.21 -5.43
CA PHE A 271 8.94 -34.69 -4.40
C PHE A 271 9.32 -36.11 -3.98
N VAL A 272 9.19 -36.42 -2.70
CA VAL A 272 9.47 -37.77 -2.18
C VAL A 272 8.22 -38.42 -1.60
N ASP A 273 8.20 -39.75 -1.62
CA ASP A 273 7.19 -40.54 -0.91
C ASP A 273 7.55 -40.72 0.58
N ALA A 274 6.70 -41.43 1.31
CA ALA A 274 6.93 -41.77 2.72
C ALA A 274 8.21 -42.60 2.99
N ALA A 275 8.82 -43.19 1.94
CA ALA A 275 10.09 -43.91 2.02
C ALA A 275 11.29 -43.03 1.59
N GLY A 276 11.07 -41.74 1.33
CA GLY A 276 12.08 -40.80 0.87
C GLY A 276 12.52 -41.02 -0.58
N GLN A 277 11.75 -41.80 -1.37
CA GLN A 277 12.08 -42.08 -2.76
C GLN A 277 11.51 -40.97 -3.68
N PRO A 278 12.27 -40.50 -4.69
CA PRO A 278 11.78 -39.52 -5.65
C PRO A 278 10.52 -40.00 -6.38
N LEU A 279 9.54 -39.10 -6.50
CA LEU A 279 8.27 -39.30 -7.18
C LEU A 279 8.30 -38.78 -8.60
N SER A 280 7.81 -39.59 -9.54
CA SER A 280 7.51 -39.14 -10.90
C SER A 280 6.12 -38.53 -10.93
N VAL A 281 6.03 -37.20 -10.94
CA VAL A 281 4.76 -36.46 -10.91
C VAL A 281 4.43 -35.85 -12.28
N PRO A 282 3.14 -35.76 -12.67
CA PRO A 282 2.76 -35.08 -13.91
C PRO A 282 2.96 -33.56 -13.77
N PRO A 283 3.16 -32.82 -14.89
CA PRO A 283 3.28 -31.37 -14.86
C PRO A 283 2.00 -30.72 -14.30
N PRO A 284 2.07 -29.57 -13.61
CA PRO A 284 0.91 -28.85 -13.11
C PRO A 284 -0.18 -28.50 -14.13
N LEU A 285 0.22 -28.17 -15.34
CA LEU A 285 -0.67 -27.93 -16.47
C LEU A 285 -0.43 -28.98 -17.56
N ASP A 286 -1.50 -29.43 -18.20
CA ASP A 286 -1.41 -30.37 -19.33
C ASP A 286 -0.97 -29.67 -20.63
N GLY A 287 -0.86 -30.42 -21.73
CA GLY A 287 -0.45 -29.88 -23.03
C GLY A 287 -1.43 -28.87 -23.65
N ALA A 288 -2.65 -28.74 -23.11
CA ALA A 288 -3.63 -27.73 -23.49
C ALA A 288 -3.62 -26.52 -22.54
N GLY A 289 -2.78 -26.53 -21.50
CA GLY A 289 -2.72 -25.48 -20.48
C GLY A 289 -3.78 -25.61 -19.39
N GLU A 290 -4.47 -26.75 -19.31
CA GLU A 290 -5.50 -27.00 -18.30
C GLU A 290 -4.90 -27.62 -17.02
N PRO A 291 -5.54 -27.43 -15.85
CA PRO A 291 -5.10 -28.05 -14.59
C PRO A 291 -5.00 -29.57 -14.71
N THR A 292 -3.84 -30.11 -14.35
CA THR A 292 -3.67 -31.57 -14.29
C THR A 292 -4.56 -32.17 -13.21
N ARG A 293 -5.32 -33.19 -13.61
CA ARG A 293 -6.23 -33.92 -12.73
C ARG A 293 -5.82 -35.38 -12.58
N VAL A 294 -5.80 -35.86 -11.34
CA VAL A 294 -5.64 -37.29 -11.00
C VAL A 294 -6.92 -37.72 -10.30
N ASP A 295 -7.53 -38.82 -10.78
CA ASP A 295 -8.83 -39.32 -10.29
C ASP A 295 -9.94 -38.25 -10.26
N GLY A 296 -9.92 -37.34 -11.24
CA GLY A 296 -10.90 -36.26 -11.40
C GLY A 296 -10.70 -35.06 -10.47
N ARG A 297 -9.68 -35.07 -9.60
CA ARG A 297 -9.31 -33.96 -8.71
C ARG A 297 -8.08 -33.23 -9.23
N THR A 298 -8.04 -31.91 -9.11
CA THR A 298 -6.85 -31.11 -9.42
C THR A 298 -5.73 -31.44 -8.44
N LEU A 299 -4.53 -31.71 -8.96
CA LEU A 299 -3.41 -32.14 -8.11
C LEU A 299 -2.67 -30.98 -7.44
N TYR A 300 -2.58 -29.83 -8.10
CA TYR A 300 -1.80 -28.67 -7.66
C TYR A 300 -2.69 -27.45 -7.42
N ARG A 301 -2.24 -26.55 -6.56
CA ARG A 301 -2.90 -25.26 -6.35
C ARG A 301 -2.64 -24.35 -7.55
N ILE A 302 -3.72 -23.90 -8.18
CA ILE A 302 -3.71 -23.03 -9.37
C ILE A 302 -4.63 -21.86 -9.09
N VAL A 303 -4.21 -20.66 -9.50
CA VAL A 303 -4.92 -19.38 -9.35
C VAL A 303 -5.32 -18.86 -10.73
N ASP A 304 -6.55 -18.37 -10.87
CA ASP A 304 -7.01 -17.59 -12.02
C ASP A 304 -6.66 -16.11 -11.80
N LEU A 305 -5.58 -15.65 -12.44
CA LEU A 305 -4.99 -14.33 -12.20
C LEU A 305 -5.98 -13.17 -12.33
N PRO A 306 -6.89 -13.08 -13.33
CA PRO A 306 -7.91 -12.04 -13.42
C PRO A 306 -8.79 -11.90 -12.18
N GLN A 307 -8.97 -12.97 -11.39
CA GLN A 307 -9.75 -12.98 -10.16
C GLN A 307 -8.93 -12.62 -8.92
N SER A 308 -7.63 -12.37 -9.08
CA SER A 308 -6.73 -12.07 -7.97
C SER A 308 -6.76 -10.60 -7.54
N VAL A 309 -6.48 -10.36 -6.26
CA VAL A 309 -6.24 -9.01 -5.71
C VAL A 309 -5.14 -8.29 -6.49
N LEU A 310 -4.08 -8.99 -6.87
CA LEU A 310 -2.98 -8.46 -7.68
C LEU A 310 -3.48 -7.85 -8.99
N ALA A 311 -4.28 -8.61 -9.74
CA ALA A 311 -4.81 -8.13 -11.01
C ALA A 311 -5.71 -6.90 -10.81
N ALA A 312 -6.54 -6.91 -9.77
CA ALA A 312 -7.37 -5.77 -9.44
C ALA A 312 -6.55 -4.52 -9.12
N LEU A 313 -5.50 -4.65 -8.30
CA LEU A 313 -4.59 -3.53 -7.98
C LEU A 313 -3.79 -3.05 -9.19
N GLN A 314 -3.31 -3.95 -10.06
CA GLN A 314 -2.64 -3.58 -11.30
C GLN A 314 -3.57 -2.80 -12.24
N ASP A 315 -4.84 -3.17 -12.32
CA ASP A 315 -5.82 -2.45 -13.13
C ASP A 315 -6.14 -1.06 -12.55
N GLN A 316 -5.94 -0.83 -11.24
CA GLN A 316 -6.08 0.49 -10.60
C GLN A 316 -4.81 1.33 -10.61
N LEU A 317 -3.65 0.72 -10.85
CA LEU A 317 -2.37 1.40 -10.81
C LEU A 317 -2.34 2.65 -11.71
N PRO A 318 -2.84 2.64 -12.97
CA PRO A 318 -2.92 3.85 -13.79
C PRO A 318 -3.66 5.00 -13.12
N ALA A 319 -4.76 4.71 -12.41
CA ALA A 319 -5.47 5.75 -11.68
C ALA A 319 -4.61 6.27 -10.51
N LEU A 320 -3.96 5.40 -9.75
CA LEU A 320 -3.19 5.81 -8.57
C LEU A 320 -1.96 6.64 -8.89
N VAL A 321 -1.26 6.37 -10.00
CA VAL A 321 0.01 7.04 -10.33
C VAL A 321 -0.11 8.09 -11.44
N ALA A 322 -1.29 8.24 -12.07
CA ALA A 322 -1.54 9.30 -13.03
C ALA A 322 -1.21 10.69 -12.46
N ASP A 323 -0.87 11.63 -13.34
CA ASP A 323 -0.55 13.03 -13.01
C ASP A 323 0.58 13.17 -11.98
N GLU A 324 1.54 12.23 -11.96
CA GLU A 324 2.71 12.26 -11.07
C GLU A 324 2.35 12.21 -9.56
N ARG A 325 1.15 11.75 -9.19
CA ARG A 325 0.67 11.76 -7.80
C ARG A 325 1.42 10.81 -6.86
N LEU A 326 2.16 9.83 -7.37
CA LEU A 326 3.08 9.01 -6.56
C LEU A 326 4.07 9.89 -5.76
N TRP A 327 4.43 11.04 -6.32
CA TRP A 327 5.37 11.97 -5.72
C TRP A 327 4.75 12.86 -4.63
N ASP A 328 3.42 12.89 -4.49
CA ASP A 328 2.74 13.57 -3.39
C ASP A 328 3.08 12.94 -2.04
N LEU A 329 3.31 11.62 -1.99
CA LEU A 329 3.78 10.95 -0.76
C LEU A 329 5.19 11.44 -0.36
N VAL A 330 6.07 11.64 -1.35
CA VAL A 330 7.41 12.20 -1.11
C VAL A 330 7.30 13.64 -0.64
N ALA A 331 6.40 14.44 -1.21
CA ALA A 331 6.13 15.80 -0.76
C ALA A 331 5.55 15.85 0.67
N ALA A 332 4.63 14.93 1.00
CA ALA A 332 4.00 14.80 2.31
C ALA A 332 4.93 14.33 3.43
N ARG A 333 6.13 13.83 3.11
CA ARG A 333 7.06 13.23 4.10
C ARG A 333 7.33 14.10 5.33
N ARG A 334 7.36 15.43 5.18
CA ARG A 334 7.63 16.37 6.28
C ARG A 334 6.46 16.47 7.25
N VAL A 335 5.24 16.34 6.74
CA VAL A 335 4.04 16.30 7.55
C VAL A 335 3.91 14.93 8.24
N LEU A 336 4.26 13.85 7.53
CA LEU A 336 4.14 12.49 8.07
C LEU A 336 5.25 12.11 9.06
N LEU A 337 6.48 12.57 8.84
CA LEU A 337 7.67 12.17 9.60
C LEU A 337 8.31 13.31 10.40
N GLY A 338 7.80 14.54 10.27
CA GLY A 338 8.40 15.75 10.85
C GLY A 338 9.57 16.30 10.01
N LEU A 339 10.22 17.34 10.56
CA LEU A 339 11.39 17.95 9.92
C LEU A 339 12.64 17.09 10.12
N PRO A 340 13.49 16.95 9.08
CA PRO A 340 14.79 16.31 9.25
C PRO A 340 15.65 17.04 10.28
N SER A 341 16.30 16.29 11.16
CA SER A 341 17.21 16.77 12.20
C SER A 341 18.54 16.01 12.16
N PRO A 342 19.65 16.60 12.63
CA PRO A 342 20.92 15.90 12.74
C PRO A 342 20.82 14.74 13.74
N ARG A 343 21.13 13.53 13.28
CA ARG A 343 21.20 12.31 14.10
C ARG A 343 22.60 11.70 14.00
N ALA A 344 22.92 10.84 14.95
CA ALA A 344 24.19 10.12 14.98
C ALA A 344 23.95 8.63 15.22
N ASP A 345 24.70 7.80 14.50
CA ASP A 345 24.82 6.36 14.72
C ASP A 345 26.30 5.95 14.82
N ALA A 346 26.59 4.65 14.81
CA ALA A 346 27.95 4.14 14.84
C ALA A 346 28.79 4.56 13.61
N ASP A 347 28.14 4.90 12.50
CA ASP A 347 28.76 5.31 11.24
C ASP A 347 28.85 6.85 11.09
N GLY A 348 28.47 7.60 12.13
CA GLY A 348 28.64 9.04 12.24
C GLY A 348 27.34 9.84 12.17
N LEU A 349 27.44 11.12 11.78
CA LEU A 349 26.31 12.02 11.67
C LEU A 349 25.56 11.81 10.34
N TYR A 350 24.23 11.94 10.37
CA TYR A 350 23.35 11.94 9.19
C TYR A 350 22.13 12.83 9.42
N SER A 351 21.45 13.20 8.35
CA SER A 351 20.14 13.87 8.42
C SER A 351 19.05 12.81 8.51
N GLY A 352 18.34 12.74 9.64
CA GLY A 352 17.27 11.76 9.88
C GLY A 352 16.01 12.39 10.46
N TYR A 353 14.99 11.58 10.75
CA TYR A 353 13.75 12.02 11.38
C TYR A 353 13.75 11.67 12.86
N ASP A 354 12.99 12.40 13.67
CA ASP A 354 12.79 11.99 15.06
C ASP A 354 11.58 11.05 15.14
N PRO A 355 11.80 9.73 15.30
CA PRO A 355 10.69 8.78 15.26
C PRO A 355 9.71 8.96 16.42
N LEU A 356 10.15 9.55 17.54
CA LEU A 356 9.29 9.76 18.71
C LEU A 356 8.27 10.90 18.54
N HIS A 357 8.50 11.78 17.56
CA HIS A 357 7.64 12.92 17.26
C HIS A 357 7.16 12.90 15.79
N ALA A 358 7.19 11.72 15.15
CA ALA A 358 6.71 11.53 13.79
C ALA A 358 5.19 11.25 13.81
N PRO A 359 4.34 12.13 13.25
CA PRO A 359 2.88 11.95 13.33
C PRO A 359 2.37 10.61 12.81
N ALA A 360 2.97 10.09 11.73
CA ALA A 360 2.61 8.78 11.20
C ALA A 360 2.89 7.63 12.19
N LEU A 361 3.96 7.74 12.99
CA LEU A 361 4.29 6.74 14.02
C LEU A 361 3.41 6.90 15.26
N GLU A 362 3.01 8.12 15.63
CA GLU A 362 2.04 8.33 16.70
C GLU A 362 0.66 7.75 16.36
N ILE A 363 0.19 7.95 15.12
CA ILE A 363 -1.04 7.32 14.63
C ILE A 363 -0.89 5.79 14.63
N PHE A 364 0.24 5.26 14.16
CA PHE A 364 0.48 3.82 14.20
C PHE A 364 0.48 3.26 15.64
N HIS A 365 1.09 3.98 16.58
CA HIS A 365 1.09 3.62 18.00
C HIS A 365 -0.34 3.59 18.56
N ALA A 366 -1.17 4.57 18.22
CA ALA A 366 -2.58 4.59 18.59
C ALA A 366 -3.39 3.44 17.96
N LEU A 367 -3.13 3.13 16.68
CA LEU A 367 -3.74 1.98 16.00
C LEU A 367 -3.33 0.65 16.65
N ARG A 368 -2.10 0.51 17.15
CA ARG A 368 -1.69 -0.64 17.96
C ARG A 368 -2.49 -0.74 19.25
N ALA A 369 -2.70 0.38 19.95
CA ALA A 369 -3.52 0.41 21.17
C ALA A 369 -4.98 0.01 20.88
N LEU A 370 -5.55 0.48 19.77
CA LEU A 370 -6.88 0.04 19.31
C LEU A 370 -6.90 -1.45 18.92
N GLY A 371 -5.84 -1.92 18.26
CA GLY A 371 -5.63 -3.33 17.90
C GLY A 371 -5.48 -4.26 19.10
N ALA A 372 -5.28 -3.74 20.31
CA ALA A 372 -5.29 -4.53 21.54
C ALA A 372 -6.69 -4.93 22.01
N TYR A 373 -7.76 -4.48 21.34
CA TYR A 373 -9.14 -4.83 21.67
C TYR A 373 -9.32 -6.36 21.81
N PRO A 374 -9.78 -6.91 22.95
CA PRO A 374 -9.82 -8.36 23.16
C PRO A 374 -10.65 -9.16 22.16
N ARG A 375 -11.62 -8.52 21.49
CA ARG A 375 -12.49 -9.13 20.47
C ARG A 375 -12.29 -8.51 19.09
N LEU A 376 -11.05 -8.16 18.77
CA LEU A 376 -10.69 -7.53 17.48
C LEU A 376 -11.19 -8.36 16.28
N PRO A 377 -11.01 -9.69 16.22
CA PRO A 377 -11.56 -10.47 15.10
C PRO A 377 -13.06 -10.33 14.92
N GLU A 378 -13.82 -10.45 16.01
CA GLU A 378 -15.29 -10.33 15.97
C GLU A 378 -15.74 -8.93 15.55
N PHE A 379 -14.98 -7.90 15.96
CA PHE A 379 -15.23 -6.53 15.51
C PHE A 379 -14.92 -6.35 14.02
N LEU A 380 -13.80 -6.88 13.53
CA LEU A 380 -13.46 -6.80 12.11
C LEU A 380 -14.44 -7.59 11.24
N ASP A 381 -14.93 -8.74 11.71
CA ASP A 381 -16.02 -9.51 11.09
C ASP A 381 -17.33 -8.69 11.06
N ALA A 382 -17.65 -7.96 12.13
CA ALA A 382 -18.80 -7.04 12.16
C ALA A 382 -18.65 -5.86 11.18
N VAL A 383 -17.46 -5.27 11.08
CA VAL A 383 -17.15 -4.21 10.11
C VAL A 383 -17.25 -4.75 8.68
N GLN A 384 -16.70 -5.94 8.41
CA GLN A 384 -16.80 -6.59 7.11
C GLN A 384 -18.27 -6.89 6.75
N THR A 385 -19.05 -7.43 7.70
CA THR A 385 -20.48 -7.69 7.52
C THR A 385 -21.24 -6.41 7.16
N LEU A 386 -20.97 -5.30 7.87
CA LEU A 386 -21.58 -4.01 7.59
C LEU A 386 -21.17 -3.49 6.20
N ALA A 387 -19.88 -3.56 5.87
CA ALA A 387 -19.34 -3.13 4.58
C ALA A 387 -19.93 -3.92 3.39
N GLU A 388 -20.14 -5.23 3.56
CA GLU A 388 -20.69 -6.09 2.52
C GLU A 388 -22.21 -5.94 2.36
N LEU A 389 -22.95 -5.90 3.48
CA LEU A 389 -24.41 -5.98 3.46
C LEU A 389 -25.10 -4.60 3.44
N ALA A 390 -24.42 -3.54 3.87
CA ALA A 390 -24.91 -2.16 3.87
C ALA A 390 -24.13 -1.26 2.90
N GLU A 391 -23.61 -1.82 1.79
CA GLU A 391 -22.86 -1.07 0.78
C GLU A 391 -23.61 0.20 0.32
N PRO A 392 -24.91 0.17 -0.02
CA PRO A 392 -25.60 1.36 -0.49
C PRO A 392 -25.70 2.48 0.56
N GLU A 393 -25.94 2.12 1.82
CA GLU A 393 -26.01 3.06 2.93
C GLU A 393 -24.62 3.65 3.25
N LEU A 394 -23.57 2.83 3.19
CA LEU A 394 -22.19 3.28 3.38
C LEU A 394 -21.76 4.22 2.26
N ALA A 395 -22.00 3.84 1.00
CA ALA A 395 -21.71 4.68 -0.15
C ALA A 395 -22.50 5.99 -0.11
N ARG A 396 -23.78 5.95 0.31
CA ARG A 396 -24.56 7.18 0.52
C ARG A 396 -23.96 8.05 1.61
N LEU A 397 -23.56 7.48 2.75
CA LEU A 397 -22.94 8.25 3.83
C LEU A 397 -21.67 8.96 3.35
N LEU A 398 -20.82 8.28 2.57
CA LEU A 398 -19.61 8.87 2.00
C LEU A 398 -19.93 10.01 1.01
N ASP A 399 -20.89 9.82 0.09
CA ASP A 399 -21.34 10.89 -0.82
C ASP A 399 -21.86 12.13 -0.06
N GLU A 400 -22.57 11.92 1.05
CA GLU A 400 -23.07 13.03 1.88
C GLU A 400 -21.97 13.68 2.73
N ILE A 401 -20.93 12.94 3.14
CA ILE A 401 -19.73 13.50 3.78
C ILE A 401 -18.98 14.39 2.79
N ASP A 402 -18.78 13.94 1.55
CA ASP A 402 -18.12 14.72 0.51
C ASP A 402 -18.89 16.00 0.18
N ARG A 403 -20.23 15.90 0.09
CA ARG A 403 -21.10 17.09 -0.06
C ARG A 403 -20.98 18.05 1.11
N ALA A 404 -20.93 17.54 2.35
CA ALA A 404 -20.72 18.37 3.53
C ALA A 404 -19.34 19.04 3.48
N GLY A 405 -18.30 18.33 3.04
CA GLY A 405 -16.97 18.87 2.76
C GLY A 405 -17.00 20.02 1.75
N ALA A 406 -17.78 19.90 0.68
CA ALA A 406 -17.98 20.98 -0.29
C ALA A 406 -18.74 22.19 0.29
N VAL A 407 -19.59 21.99 1.31
CA VAL A 407 -20.16 23.11 2.09
C VAL A 407 -19.07 23.75 2.94
N LEU A 408 -18.29 22.96 3.70
CA LEU A 408 -17.20 23.46 4.54
C LEU A 408 -16.22 24.34 3.75
N GLY A 409 -15.82 23.90 2.55
CA GLY A 409 -14.93 24.66 1.66
C GLY A 409 -15.46 26.01 1.18
N ARG A 410 -16.76 26.30 1.34
CA ARG A 410 -17.35 27.62 1.05
C ARG A 410 -17.30 28.59 2.23
N TYR A 411 -16.94 28.11 3.42
CA TYR A 411 -16.82 28.89 4.65
C TYR A 411 -15.41 28.76 5.28
N PRO A 412 -14.32 29.03 4.55
CA PRO A 412 -12.95 28.86 5.08
C PRO A 412 -12.63 29.75 6.29
N GLU A 413 -13.36 30.85 6.48
CA GLU A 413 -13.23 31.75 7.63
C GLU A 413 -13.93 31.25 8.89
N LEU A 414 -14.83 30.26 8.78
CA LEU A 414 -15.58 29.72 9.90
C LEU A 414 -14.85 28.50 10.46
N SER A 415 -14.30 28.64 11.67
CA SER A 415 -13.64 27.56 12.40
C SER A 415 -14.00 27.63 13.88
N LEU A 416 -13.86 26.48 14.55
CA LEU A 416 -13.87 26.47 16.01
C LEU A 416 -12.66 27.25 16.52
N ARG A 417 -12.77 27.87 17.69
CA ARG A 417 -11.63 28.58 18.31
C ARG A 417 -10.45 27.63 18.48
N PRO A 418 -9.22 28.04 18.12
CA PRO A 418 -8.03 27.25 18.43
C PRO A 418 -7.97 26.92 19.92
N HIS A 419 -7.44 25.74 20.24
CA HIS A 419 -7.24 25.29 21.60
C HIS A 419 -8.52 25.20 22.47
N HIS A 420 -9.62 24.68 21.92
CA HIS A 420 -10.87 24.48 22.66
C HIS A 420 -10.98 23.08 23.30
N ARG A 421 -11.91 22.92 24.25
CA ARG A 421 -12.19 21.63 24.93
C ARG A 421 -13.51 20.95 24.60
N LEU A 422 -14.24 21.42 23.58
CA LEU A 422 -15.56 20.85 23.23
C LEU A 422 -15.56 19.33 23.13
N LEU A 423 -14.59 18.76 22.41
CA LEU A 423 -14.48 17.32 22.28
C LEU A 423 -14.13 16.65 23.62
N ASP A 424 -13.20 17.20 24.39
CA ASP A 424 -12.78 16.63 25.67
C ASP A 424 -13.93 16.58 26.69
N ASP A 425 -14.67 17.68 26.80
CA ASP A 425 -15.76 17.81 27.75
C ASP A 425 -16.97 16.94 27.34
N LEU A 426 -17.16 16.68 26.03
CA LEU A 426 -18.12 15.70 25.52
C LEU A 426 -17.66 14.25 25.72
N LEU A 427 -16.40 13.95 25.45
CA LEU A 427 -15.87 12.59 25.53
C LEU A 427 -15.95 12.03 26.94
N GLU A 428 -15.76 12.85 27.97
CA GLU A 428 -15.96 12.41 29.35
C GLU A 428 -17.39 11.88 29.57
N ARG A 429 -18.40 12.57 29.02
CA ARG A 429 -19.82 12.18 29.12
C ARG A 429 -20.15 11.00 28.23
N VAL A 430 -19.65 10.98 27.00
CA VAL A 430 -19.82 9.86 26.05
C VAL A 430 -19.20 8.58 26.61
N ARG A 431 -18.04 8.67 27.27
CA ARG A 431 -17.41 7.55 27.97
C ARG A 431 -18.31 7.03 29.09
N GLU A 432 -18.86 7.89 29.93
CA GLU A 432 -19.78 7.48 30.99
C GLU A 432 -21.04 6.79 30.40
N CYS A 433 -21.55 7.31 29.27
CA CYS A 433 -22.64 6.68 28.53
C CYS A 433 -22.26 5.29 28.00
N ALA A 434 -21.04 5.14 27.50
CA ALA A 434 -20.50 3.87 27.03
C ALA A 434 -20.42 2.87 28.21
N GLU A 435 -19.75 3.22 29.31
CA GLU A 435 -19.56 2.37 30.49
C GLU A 435 -20.89 1.86 31.07
N ARG A 436 -21.94 2.69 31.00
CA ARG A 436 -23.29 2.36 31.48
C ARG A 436 -24.20 1.71 30.44
N GLY A 437 -23.73 1.53 29.20
CA GLY A 437 -24.46 0.87 28.12
C GLY A 437 -25.58 1.71 27.49
N TYR A 438 -25.53 3.03 27.60
CA TYR A 438 -26.45 3.94 26.91
C TYR A 438 -26.14 4.04 25.41
N LEU A 439 -24.88 3.88 24.99
CA LEU A 439 -24.51 3.90 23.57
C LEU A 439 -25.24 2.83 22.76
N ARG A 440 -25.24 1.58 23.23
CA ARG A 440 -26.02 0.50 22.62
C ARG A 440 -27.50 0.84 22.46
N ILE A 441 -28.14 1.41 23.48
CA ILE A 441 -29.57 1.78 23.39
C ILE A 441 -29.75 2.85 22.34
N THR A 442 -28.89 3.87 22.35
CA THR A 442 -28.92 4.93 21.34
C THR A 442 -28.84 4.32 19.95
N LEU A 443 -27.82 3.49 19.67
CA LEU A 443 -27.65 2.82 18.37
C LEU A 443 -28.89 2.00 17.95
N GLN A 444 -29.51 1.29 18.89
CA GLN A 444 -30.74 0.51 18.63
C GLN A 444 -31.97 1.37 18.34
N ARG A 445 -32.02 2.60 18.87
CA ARG A 445 -33.16 3.52 18.69
C ARG A 445 -33.00 4.44 17.49
N LEU A 446 -31.83 4.49 16.87
CA LEU A 446 -31.61 5.29 15.65
C LEU A 446 -32.41 4.79 14.43
N SER A 447 -33.00 3.59 14.51
CA SER A 447 -33.95 3.06 13.52
C SER A 447 -35.38 3.62 13.65
N ASP A 448 -35.69 4.41 14.69
CA ASP A 448 -37.04 4.97 14.86
C ASP A 448 -37.37 5.95 13.72
N PRO A 449 -38.48 5.73 12.97
CA PRO A 449 -38.87 6.60 11.85
C PRO A 449 -39.02 8.08 12.22
N ARG A 450 -39.32 8.40 13.48
CA ARG A 450 -39.48 9.77 13.96
C ARG A 450 -38.18 10.57 13.87
N LEU A 451 -37.02 9.91 13.97
CA LEU A 451 -35.72 10.57 13.86
C LEU A 451 -35.45 11.16 12.48
N LYS A 452 -36.21 10.79 11.44
CA LYS A 452 -36.10 11.40 10.10
C LYS A 452 -36.40 12.90 10.09
N ASN A 453 -37.19 13.40 11.06
CA ASN A 453 -37.50 14.83 11.17
C ASN A 453 -36.42 15.61 11.93
N LEU A 454 -35.42 14.94 12.49
CA LEU A 454 -34.41 15.56 13.34
C LEU A 454 -33.58 16.61 12.59
N THR A 455 -33.17 16.30 11.36
CA THR A 455 -32.39 17.17 10.47
C THR A 455 -33.12 18.50 10.24
N LYS A 456 -34.38 18.42 9.82
CA LYS A 456 -35.24 19.59 9.60
C LYS A 456 -35.48 20.35 10.92
N GLY A 457 -35.76 19.64 12.00
CA GLY A 457 -36.05 20.25 13.29
C GLY A 457 -34.87 21.08 13.82
N PHE A 458 -33.64 20.58 13.71
CA PHE A 458 -32.45 21.36 14.06
C PHE A 458 -32.18 22.51 13.09
N ALA A 459 -32.42 22.32 11.79
CA ALA A 459 -32.30 23.40 10.81
C ALA A 459 -33.26 24.56 11.14
N ASP A 460 -34.53 24.27 11.45
CA ASP A 460 -35.52 25.29 11.84
C ASP A 460 -35.10 26.01 13.13
N LEU A 461 -34.57 25.30 14.13
CA LEU A 461 -34.08 25.91 15.36
C LEU A 461 -32.87 26.84 15.16
N ILE A 462 -32.02 26.56 14.17
CA ILE A 462 -30.90 27.45 13.81
C ILE A 462 -31.41 28.63 12.97
N ARG A 463 -32.27 28.35 11.99
CA ARG A 463 -32.76 29.31 11.01
C ARG A 463 -33.57 30.43 11.63
N TYR A 464 -34.31 30.15 12.68
CA TYR A 464 -35.30 31.08 13.22
C TYR A 464 -34.97 31.55 14.65
N ARG A 465 -35.34 32.80 14.96
CA ARG A 465 -35.12 33.46 16.25
C ARG A 465 -36.42 33.96 16.92
N ASP A 466 -37.57 33.48 16.46
CA ASP A 466 -38.88 33.95 16.93
C ASP A 466 -39.04 33.91 18.45
N ARG A 467 -39.86 34.83 18.98
CA ARG A 467 -40.35 34.77 20.37
C ARG A 467 -41.70 34.09 20.39
N LEU A 468 -41.69 32.78 20.53
CA LEU A 468 -42.87 31.95 20.41
C LEU A 468 -43.78 32.07 21.63
N SER A 469 -45.08 31.94 21.39
CA SER A 469 -46.13 31.84 22.42
C SER A 469 -47.30 31.04 21.86
N ASP A 470 -48.23 30.60 22.72
CA ASP A 470 -49.46 29.93 22.27
C ASP A 470 -50.28 30.73 21.24
N ALA A 471 -50.21 32.07 21.31
CA ALA A 471 -50.91 32.95 20.36
C ALA A 471 -50.18 33.08 19.01
N SER A 472 -48.89 32.72 18.94
CA SER A 472 -48.01 32.92 17.79
C SER A 472 -46.96 31.81 17.72
N LEU A 473 -47.42 30.59 17.44
CA LEU A 473 -46.58 29.40 17.30
C LEU A 473 -46.15 29.19 15.84
N VAL A 474 -45.45 30.18 15.27
CA VAL A 474 -44.99 30.19 13.87
C VAL A 474 -43.55 30.69 13.81
N PHE A 475 -42.75 30.06 12.94
CA PHE A 475 -41.42 30.52 12.60
C PHE A 475 -41.46 31.54 11.46
N ASP A 476 -41.23 32.81 11.78
CA ASP A 476 -41.34 33.93 10.83
C ASP A 476 -40.06 34.79 10.78
N GLU A 477 -39.30 34.87 11.87
CA GLU A 477 -38.12 35.74 11.99
C GLU A 477 -36.82 34.95 11.77
N PRO A 478 -36.14 35.11 10.62
CA PRO A 478 -34.85 34.46 10.41
C PRO A 478 -33.77 35.04 11.34
N THR A 479 -32.86 34.18 11.78
CA THR A 479 -31.65 34.53 12.53
C THR A 479 -30.74 35.39 11.67
N ASP A 480 -30.29 36.53 12.20
CA ASP A 480 -29.27 37.35 11.55
C ASP A 480 -27.88 36.94 12.06
N PHE A 481 -27.23 36.05 11.32
CA PHE A 481 -25.89 35.54 11.68
C PHE A 481 -24.77 36.60 11.60
N SER A 482 -25.06 37.79 11.05
CA SER A 482 -24.11 38.91 11.03
C SER A 482 -24.14 39.74 12.32
N ALA A 483 -25.23 39.66 13.08
CA ALA A 483 -25.41 40.42 14.30
C ALA A 483 -24.73 39.73 15.52
N PRO A 484 -24.30 40.50 16.55
CA PRO A 484 -23.59 39.94 17.70
C PRO A 484 -24.46 39.00 18.55
N ASP A 485 -23.92 37.86 18.98
CA ASP A 485 -24.62 36.87 19.83
C ASP A 485 -24.96 37.37 21.25
N GLY A 486 -24.35 38.50 21.66
CA GLY A 486 -24.63 39.13 22.95
C GLY A 486 -26.04 39.71 23.04
N GLU A 487 -26.69 39.97 21.91
CA GLU A 487 -28.04 40.50 21.86
C GLU A 487 -29.06 39.36 21.90
N TYR A 488 -29.73 39.20 23.04
CA TYR A 488 -30.76 38.18 23.24
C TYR A 488 -31.81 38.09 22.11
N PRO A 489 -32.36 39.21 21.58
CA PRO A 489 -33.32 39.15 20.47
C PRO A 489 -32.78 38.49 19.20
N ASN A 490 -31.46 38.49 18.98
CA ASN A 490 -30.85 37.91 17.80
C ASN A 490 -30.49 36.42 17.95
N ARG A 491 -30.56 35.86 19.17
CA ARG A 491 -30.20 34.46 19.38
C ARG A 491 -31.17 33.54 18.63
N SER A 492 -30.63 32.56 17.90
CA SER A 492 -31.44 31.48 17.30
C SER A 492 -32.15 30.66 18.37
N ASN A 493 -33.25 29.99 18.01
CA ASN A 493 -33.97 29.13 18.95
C ASN A 493 -33.09 27.99 19.47
N LEU A 494 -32.14 27.46 18.68
CA LEU A 494 -31.16 26.49 19.16
C LEU A 494 -30.22 27.07 20.23
N GLN A 495 -29.73 28.30 20.03
CA GLN A 495 -28.89 28.99 21.02
C GLN A 495 -29.64 29.17 22.34
N ARG A 496 -30.90 29.60 22.26
CA ARG A 496 -31.77 29.78 23.43
C ARG A 496 -32.02 28.45 24.13
N LEU A 497 -32.31 27.38 23.38
CA LEU A 497 -32.54 26.04 23.92
C LEU A 497 -31.32 25.51 24.69
N LEU A 498 -30.13 25.61 24.11
CA LEU A 498 -28.90 25.17 24.78
C LEU A 498 -28.60 25.99 26.04
N HIS A 499 -28.85 27.30 26.00
CA HIS A 499 -28.70 28.15 27.17
C HIS A 499 -29.74 27.83 28.24
N LEU A 500 -30.99 27.55 27.86
CA LEU A 500 -32.03 27.14 28.79
C LEU A 500 -31.67 25.82 29.49
N ILE A 501 -31.19 24.82 28.74
CA ILE A 501 -30.71 23.54 29.29
C ILE A 501 -29.63 23.80 30.35
N TYR A 502 -28.64 24.63 30.04
CA TYR A 502 -27.58 24.96 30.97
C TYR A 502 -28.07 25.72 32.21
N ASP A 503 -28.95 26.72 32.01
CA ASP A 503 -29.46 27.59 33.08
C ASP A 503 -30.46 26.88 34.01
N THR A 504 -31.12 25.81 33.53
CA THR A 504 -32.07 25.01 34.31
C THR A 504 -31.42 23.83 35.04
N ARG A 505 -30.19 23.44 34.66
CA ARG A 505 -29.49 22.33 35.31
C ARG A 505 -29.20 22.65 36.78
N GLY A 506 -29.67 21.77 37.67
CA GLY A 506 -29.49 21.90 39.13
C GLY A 506 -30.36 22.98 39.77
N THR A 507 -31.29 23.58 39.02
CA THR A 507 -32.08 24.72 39.47
C THR A 507 -33.40 24.25 40.08
N PRO A 508 -33.63 24.47 41.39
CA PRO A 508 -34.87 24.08 42.02
C PRO A 508 -35.99 25.09 41.73
N TYR A 509 -37.22 24.60 41.58
CA TYR A 509 -38.42 25.44 41.59
C TYR A 509 -39.19 25.22 42.89
N ARG A 510 -39.54 26.31 43.58
CA ARG A 510 -40.30 26.27 44.84
C ARG A 510 -41.46 27.24 44.80
N ALA A 511 -42.66 26.72 45.00
CA ALA A 511 -43.88 27.52 45.13
C ALA A 511 -44.55 27.23 46.48
N TYR A 512 -44.99 28.28 47.18
CA TYR A 512 -45.75 28.14 48.42
C TYR A 512 -47.23 28.40 48.16
N ILE A 513 -48.08 27.46 48.57
CA ILE A 513 -49.54 27.59 48.47
C ILE A 513 -50.10 27.54 49.89
N ASP A 514 -50.79 28.61 50.31
CA ASP A 514 -51.27 28.84 51.68
C ASP A 514 -51.93 27.63 52.36
N LEU A 515 -52.67 26.81 51.59
CA LEU A 515 -53.43 25.65 52.11
C LEU A 515 -52.70 24.31 52.01
N PHE A 516 -51.63 24.22 51.22
CA PHE A 516 -51.00 22.93 50.86
C PHE A 516 -49.48 22.89 51.12
N GLY A 517 -48.88 24.02 51.48
CA GLY A 517 -47.46 24.12 51.80
C GLY A 517 -46.58 24.35 50.58
N TRP A 518 -45.32 23.91 50.67
CA TRP A 518 -44.34 24.05 49.60
C TRP A 518 -44.50 22.91 48.58
N PHE A 519 -44.58 23.29 47.30
CA PHE A 519 -44.31 22.43 46.16
C PHE A 519 -42.89 22.69 45.69
N GLU A 520 -42.12 21.62 45.49
CA GLU A 520 -40.72 21.70 45.10
C GLU A 520 -40.47 20.76 43.92
N ILE A 521 -39.73 21.27 42.94
CA ILE A 521 -39.05 20.51 41.89
C ILE A 521 -37.56 20.70 42.18
N ASP A 522 -36.83 19.63 42.43
CA ASP A 522 -35.43 19.71 42.87
C ASP A 522 -34.50 20.22 41.75
N ASP A 523 -34.77 19.84 40.51
CA ASP A 523 -34.02 20.23 39.31
C ASP A 523 -34.99 20.34 38.13
N LEU A 524 -35.12 21.56 37.59
CA LEU A 524 -36.02 21.87 36.47
C LEU A 524 -35.66 21.12 35.19
N LEU A 525 -34.37 20.93 34.88
CA LEU A 525 -33.95 20.18 33.69
C LEU A 525 -34.23 18.69 33.87
N ASP A 526 -33.92 18.12 35.04
CA ASP A 526 -34.23 16.71 35.30
C ASP A 526 -35.74 16.47 35.24
N PHE A 527 -36.56 17.37 35.77
CA PHE A 527 -38.02 17.30 35.66
C PHE A 527 -38.51 17.39 34.20
N TYR A 528 -37.91 18.27 33.40
CA TYR A 528 -38.21 18.37 31.97
C TYR A 528 -37.84 17.08 31.23
N LEU A 529 -36.62 16.57 31.42
CA LEU A 529 -36.19 15.33 30.78
C LEU A 529 -37.02 14.13 31.26
N ASP A 530 -37.33 14.05 32.55
CA ASP A 530 -38.18 12.98 33.12
C ASP A 530 -39.58 12.92 32.47
N SER A 531 -40.09 14.06 31.97
CA SER A 531 -41.39 14.09 31.29
C SER A 531 -41.42 13.29 29.98
N PHE A 532 -40.27 13.14 29.29
CA PHE A 532 -40.17 12.34 28.06
C PHE A 532 -40.51 10.87 28.32
N GLY A 533 -40.04 10.33 29.45
CA GLY A 533 -40.34 8.95 29.87
C GLY A 533 -41.64 8.80 30.66
N GLY A 534 -42.45 9.86 30.80
CA GLY A 534 -43.62 9.88 31.70
C GLY A 534 -43.25 9.69 33.18
N GLN A 535 -42.00 10.02 33.53
CA GLN A 535 -41.45 9.84 34.86
C GLN A 535 -41.57 11.11 35.72
N ALA A 536 -41.76 12.28 35.09
CA ALA A 536 -42.05 13.52 35.79
C ALA A 536 -43.33 13.34 36.60
N SER A 537 -43.34 13.82 37.84
CA SER A 537 -44.51 13.71 38.71
C SER A 537 -44.67 14.93 39.58
N VAL A 538 -45.90 15.42 39.67
CA VAL A 538 -46.31 16.42 40.64
C VAL A 538 -47.36 15.84 41.57
N PRO A 539 -47.47 16.33 42.81
CA PRO A 539 -48.56 15.94 43.70
C PRO A 539 -49.91 16.17 43.01
N SER A 540 -50.84 15.23 43.14
CA SER A 540 -52.16 15.35 42.47
C SER A 540 -52.93 16.61 42.84
N TRP A 541 -52.65 17.19 44.01
CA TRP A 541 -53.24 18.44 44.47
C TRP A 541 -52.64 19.69 43.81
N ILE A 542 -51.47 19.58 43.16
CA ILE A 542 -50.82 20.67 42.42
C ILE A 542 -51.37 20.86 41.02
N SER A 543 -51.76 19.78 40.33
CA SER A 543 -52.27 19.85 38.95
C SER A 543 -53.41 20.88 38.75
N PRO A 544 -54.37 21.09 39.68
CA PRO A 544 -55.37 22.16 39.55
C PRO A 544 -54.82 23.60 39.61
N PHE A 545 -53.61 23.81 40.13
CA PHE A 545 -52.95 25.12 40.24
C PHE A 545 -52.00 25.42 39.08
N ILE A 546 -51.69 24.43 38.24
CA ILE A 546 -50.89 24.56 37.02
C ILE A 546 -51.80 24.20 35.85
N SER A 547 -52.37 25.21 35.19
CA SER A 547 -53.34 25.04 34.09
C SER A 547 -52.82 24.18 32.94
N GLU A 548 -51.50 24.15 32.79
CA GLU A 548 -50.75 23.45 31.76
C GLU A 548 -50.66 21.95 32.02
N PHE A 549 -50.79 21.49 33.26
CA PHE A 549 -50.61 20.07 33.61
C PHE A 549 -51.91 19.30 33.46
N GLY A 550 -52.04 18.57 32.35
CA GLY A 550 -53.19 17.72 32.07
C GLY A 550 -53.32 16.50 33.01
N SER A 551 -52.25 16.15 33.73
CA SER A 551 -52.25 15.06 34.72
C SER A 551 -51.19 15.26 35.82
N SER A 552 -51.12 14.34 36.79
CA SER A 552 -50.02 14.33 37.77
C SER A 552 -48.68 13.92 37.18
N HIS A 553 -48.64 13.47 35.93
CA HIS A 553 -47.46 13.11 35.17
C HIS A 553 -47.43 13.94 33.86
N PRO A 554 -46.93 15.18 33.91
CA PRO A 554 -46.99 16.08 32.77
C PRO A 554 -46.15 15.53 31.60
N THR A 555 -46.62 15.78 30.37
CA THR A 555 -45.86 15.47 29.15
C THR A 555 -44.77 16.53 28.89
N PRO A 556 -43.81 16.31 27.97
CA PRO A 556 -42.86 17.34 27.60
C PRO A 556 -43.50 18.65 27.15
N GLU A 557 -44.62 18.58 26.42
CA GLU A 557 -45.36 19.75 25.95
C GLU A 557 -46.06 20.48 27.11
N ASP A 558 -46.59 19.75 28.10
CA ASP A 558 -47.13 20.35 29.33
C ASP A 558 -46.03 21.09 30.11
N VAL A 559 -44.83 20.50 30.20
CA VAL A 559 -43.68 21.13 30.86
C VAL A 559 -43.13 22.31 30.05
N ASN A 560 -43.11 22.23 28.71
CA ASN A 560 -42.75 23.36 27.83
C ASN A 560 -43.62 24.58 28.16
N ARG A 561 -44.94 24.40 28.21
CA ARG A 561 -45.90 25.46 28.54
C ARG A 561 -45.72 25.95 29.97
N PHE A 562 -45.49 25.04 30.93
CA PHE A 562 -45.20 25.43 32.31
C PHE A 562 -43.96 26.33 32.43
N ILE A 563 -42.90 26.09 31.65
CA ILE A 563 -41.71 26.94 31.67
C ILE A 563 -41.92 28.24 30.87
N ALA A 564 -42.67 28.19 29.77
CA ALA A 564 -42.85 29.31 28.85
C ALA A 564 -44.00 30.28 29.20
N HIS A 565 -44.90 29.92 30.13
CA HIS A 565 -46.07 30.73 30.50
C HIS A 565 -45.91 31.49 31.81
N ASP A 566 -46.82 32.46 32.04
CA ASP A 566 -46.87 33.26 33.25
C ASP A 566 -47.74 32.62 34.33
N HIS A 567 -47.15 32.40 35.50
CA HIS A 567 -47.74 31.72 36.66
C HIS A 567 -48.00 32.69 37.78
N SER A 568 -49.08 33.47 37.67
CA SER A 568 -49.45 34.48 38.66
C SER A 568 -49.67 33.94 40.09
N VAL A 569 -50.04 32.65 40.23
CA VAL A 569 -50.34 32.02 41.53
C VAL A 569 -49.10 31.39 42.16
N LEU A 570 -48.27 30.72 41.37
CA LEU A 570 -47.15 29.92 41.87
C LEU A 570 -45.79 30.61 41.75
N GLY A 571 -45.73 31.71 40.98
CA GLY A 571 -44.48 32.32 40.55
C GLY A 571 -43.87 31.57 39.36
N ASN A 572 -43.14 32.30 38.53
CA ASN A 572 -42.51 31.75 37.34
C ASN A 572 -41.27 30.94 37.72
N PRO A 573 -40.98 29.84 36.99
CA PRO A 573 -39.68 29.19 37.06
C PRO A 573 -38.55 30.18 36.77
N GLN A 574 -37.51 30.13 37.60
CA GLN A 574 -36.30 30.94 37.44
C GLN A 574 -35.11 30.02 37.19
N GLY A 575 -34.19 30.45 36.32
CA GLY A 575 -32.92 29.77 36.08
C GLY A 575 -31.84 30.10 37.11
N ASN A 576 -30.66 29.51 36.96
CA ASN A 576 -29.46 29.82 37.75
C ASN A 576 -29.03 31.29 37.65
N GLU A 577 -29.36 31.97 36.55
CA GLU A 577 -29.16 33.41 36.38
C GLU A 577 -30.16 34.28 37.16
N GLY A 578 -31.14 33.66 37.86
CA GLY A 578 -32.17 34.36 38.64
C GLY A 578 -33.19 35.11 37.79
N ARG A 579 -33.29 34.77 36.50
CA ARG A 579 -34.26 35.35 35.55
C ARG A 579 -35.45 34.42 35.38
N ASP A 580 -36.63 35.02 35.23
CA ASP A 580 -37.85 34.29 34.86
C ASP A 580 -37.64 33.64 33.48
N LEU A 581 -37.75 32.31 33.42
CA LEU A 581 -37.46 31.54 32.20
C LEU A 581 -38.42 31.89 31.07
N LYS A 582 -39.68 32.22 31.37
CA LYS A 582 -40.66 32.67 30.36
C LYS A 582 -40.20 33.92 29.60
N ASP A 583 -39.44 34.80 30.26
CA ASP A 583 -38.92 36.05 29.69
C ASP A 583 -37.51 35.84 29.11
N TYR A 584 -36.89 34.68 29.37
CA TYR A 584 -35.51 34.36 29.03
C TYR A 584 -35.31 32.88 28.69
N ASN A 585 -35.42 32.57 27.39
CA ASN A 585 -35.19 31.32 26.68
C ASN A 585 -36.28 30.24 26.83
N GLY A 586 -37.24 30.37 27.74
CA GLY A 586 -38.35 29.42 27.90
C GLY A 586 -39.14 29.21 26.61
N GLU A 587 -39.25 30.24 25.76
CA GLU A 587 -39.93 30.14 24.47
C GLU A 587 -39.25 29.20 23.47
N SER A 588 -37.96 28.90 23.66
CA SER A 588 -37.22 27.98 22.79
C SER A 588 -37.71 26.53 22.91
N LEU A 589 -38.35 26.18 24.02
CA LEU A 589 -39.03 24.89 24.19
C LEU A 589 -40.24 24.76 23.26
N LEU A 590 -41.00 25.84 23.09
CA LEU A 590 -42.08 25.89 22.11
C LEU A 590 -41.52 25.79 20.68
N GLY A 591 -40.33 26.33 20.44
CA GLY A 591 -39.61 26.14 19.17
C GLY A 591 -39.15 24.71 18.94
N PHE A 592 -38.70 24.03 20.00
CA PHE A 592 -38.31 22.62 19.96
C PHE A 592 -39.49 21.68 19.67
N GLU A 593 -40.68 22.03 20.19
CA GLU A 593 -41.96 21.38 19.85
C GLU A 593 -42.37 21.68 18.40
N LEU A 594 -42.42 22.97 18.02
CA LEU A 594 -42.87 23.41 16.69
C LEU A 594 -41.99 22.87 15.56
N SER A 595 -40.68 22.73 15.78
CA SER A 595 -39.75 22.20 14.77
C SER A 595 -39.89 20.69 14.55
N GLY A 596 -40.59 19.98 15.44
CA GLY A 596 -40.69 18.52 15.44
C GLY A 596 -39.45 17.80 15.99
N ALA A 597 -38.42 18.54 16.42
CA ALA A 597 -37.22 17.93 17.00
C ALA A 597 -37.50 17.27 18.36
N LEU A 598 -38.45 17.82 19.15
CA LEU A 598 -38.93 17.20 20.39
C LEU A 598 -39.53 15.81 20.14
N GLU A 599 -40.44 15.70 19.18
CA GLU A 599 -41.06 14.42 18.80
C GLU A 599 -40.01 13.43 18.25
N ALA A 600 -39.06 13.93 17.46
CA ALA A 600 -37.99 13.13 16.88
C ALA A 600 -37.07 12.52 17.95
N LEU A 601 -36.72 13.27 19.01
CA LEU A 601 -35.83 12.82 20.09
C LEU A 601 -36.53 12.06 21.20
N GLN A 602 -37.86 12.14 21.29
CA GLN A 602 -38.65 11.45 22.31
C GLN A 602 -38.34 9.94 22.47
N PRO A 603 -38.24 9.11 21.41
CA PRO A 603 -37.91 7.69 21.58
C PRO A 603 -36.56 7.48 22.27
N LEU A 604 -35.57 8.32 21.98
CA LEU A 604 -34.24 8.23 22.57
C LEU A 604 -34.28 8.66 24.05
N PHE A 605 -34.84 9.84 24.32
CA PHE A 605 -34.87 10.40 25.67
C PHE A 605 -35.71 9.55 26.64
N SER A 606 -36.84 9.00 26.18
CA SER A 606 -37.71 8.15 27.00
C SER A 606 -36.98 6.93 27.56
N GLU A 607 -36.16 6.27 26.72
CA GLU A 607 -35.39 5.09 27.11
C GLU A 607 -34.27 5.44 28.09
N TRP A 608 -33.62 6.58 27.89
CA TRP A 608 -32.59 7.07 28.79
C TRP A 608 -33.16 7.36 30.18
N VAL A 609 -34.27 8.08 30.23
CA VAL A 609 -34.95 8.52 31.46
C VAL A 609 -35.41 7.34 32.33
N VAL A 610 -35.93 6.28 31.71
CA VAL A 610 -36.37 5.08 32.47
C VAL A 610 -35.19 4.27 32.99
N ARG A 611 -34.03 4.34 32.33
CA ARG A 611 -32.84 3.55 32.69
C ARG A 611 -32.14 4.10 33.93
N ASP A 612 -31.68 3.17 34.77
CA ASP A 612 -30.98 3.44 36.04
C ASP A 612 -31.77 4.37 36.98
N ARG A 613 -33.11 4.41 36.84
CA ARG A 613 -33.97 5.21 37.70
C ARG A 613 -33.84 4.78 39.16
N GLY A 614 -33.79 5.77 40.06
CA GLY A 614 -33.61 5.55 41.49
C GLY A 614 -32.16 5.25 41.91
N THR A 615 -31.22 5.20 40.98
CA THR A 615 -29.79 5.24 41.30
C THR A 615 -29.33 6.69 41.52
N THR A 616 -28.19 6.87 42.17
CA THR A 616 -27.58 8.21 42.38
C THR A 616 -27.20 8.91 41.07
N ARG A 617 -27.14 8.17 39.97
CA ARG A 617 -26.74 8.66 38.66
C ARG A 617 -27.67 8.01 37.64
N SER A 618 -28.89 8.56 37.57
CA SER A 618 -29.93 8.13 36.64
C SER A 618 -29.57 8.48 35.19
N GLY A 619 -30.26 7.88 34.23
CA GLY A 619 -30.09 8.25 32.83
C GLY A 619 -30.52 9.69 32.53
N THR A 620 -31.52 10.22 33.26
CA THR A 620 -31.91 11.63 33.22
C THR A 620 -30.72 12.54 33.58
N ALA A 621 -30.07 12.28 34.72
CA ALA A 621 -28.93 13.08 35.16
C ALA A 621 -27.74 13.00 34.18
N LEU A 622 -27.52 11.84 33.56
CA LEU A 622 -26.48 11.67 32.55
C LEU A 622 -26.80 12.42 31.24
N LEU A 623 -28.04 12.34 30.77
CA LEU A 623 -28.50 13.07 29.60
C LEU A 623 -28.44 14.59 29.83
N ALA A 624 -28.87 15.04 31.01
CA ALA A 624 -28.81 16.43 31.44
C ALA A 624 -27.38 16.96 31.38
N ASP A 625 -26.41 16.23 31.94
CA ASP A 625 -25.01 16.63 31.93
C ASP A 625 -24.39 16.61 30.51
N LEU A 626 -24.77 15.63 29.68
CA LEU A 626 -24.33 15.59 28.29
C LEU A 626 -24.82 16.81 27.51
N LEU A 627 -26.11 17.14 27.60
CA LEU A 627 -26.68 18.30 26.92
C LEU A 627 -26.12 19.62 27.48
N ALA A 628 -25.99 19.72 28.80
CA ALA A 628 -25.44 20.91 29.46
C ALA A 628 -23.96 21.15 29.12
N SER A 629 -23.19 20.10 28.81
CA SER A 629 -21.78 20.24 28.41
C SER A 629 -21.55 20.96 27.08
N LEU A 630 -22.58 21.06 26.21
CA LEU A 630 -22.48 21.76 24.93
C LEU A 630 -22.53 23.28 25.09
N HIS A 631 -23.32 23.79 26.03
CA HIS A 631 -23.58 25.23 26.17
C HIS A 631 -22.31 26.06 26.44
N PRO A 632 -21.39 25.65 27.34
CA PRO A 632 -20.14 26.37 27.59
C PRO A 632 -19.28 26.57 26.36
N HIS A 633 -19.49 25.81 25.27
CA HIS A 633 -18.77 25.95 24.01
C HIS A 633 -19.56 26.68 22.93
N PHE A 634 -20.85 26.94 23.13
CA PHE A 634 -21.72 27.43 22.07
C PHE A 634 -21.50 28.91 21.77
N SER A 635 -21.38 29.78 22.78
CA SER A 635 -21.10 31.21 22.57
C SER A 635 -20.06 31.71 23.57
N CYS A 636 -18.88 32.07 23.05
CA CYS A 636 -17.73 32.46 23.86
C CYS A 636 -17.47 33.98 23.85
N ARG A 637 -18.43 34.76 23.37
CA ARG A 637 -18.31 36.23 23.22
C ARG A 637 -18.74 37.00 24.48
N LEU A 638 -18.92 36.30 25.59
CA LEU A 638 -19.20 36.88 26.90
C LEU A 638 -17.89 37.24 27.62
N PRO A 639 -17.84 38.33 28.40
CA PRO A 639 -16.62 38.78 29.10
C PRO A 639 -15.98 37.77 30.06
N HIS A 640 -16.71 36.72 30.42
CA HIS A 640 -16.31 35.68 31.38
C HIS A 640 -16.26 34.28 30.76
N ALA A 641 -16.33 34.16 29.43
CA ALA A 641 -16.23 32.87 28.77
C ALA A 641 -14.86 32.23 28.98
N SER A 642 -14.84 30.91 29.14
CA SER A 642 -13.59 30.16 29.26
C SER A 642 -12.72 30.36 28.01
N PRO A 643 -11.39 30.52 28.14
CA PRO A 643 -10.47 30.47 27.01
C PRO A 643 -10.57 29.17 26.22
N ALA A 644 -10.95 28.07 26.87
CA ALA A 644 -11.13 26.73 26.26
C ALA A 644 -12.50 26.54 25.56
N CYS A 645 -13.28 27.60 25.42
CA CYS A 645 -14.59 27.59 24.76
C CYS A 645 -14.43 27.51 23.22
N ALA A 646 -15.27 26.73 22.52
CA ALA A 646 -15.07 26.41 21.10
C ALA A 646 -15.72 27.42 20.12
N ASP A 647 -16.68 28.20 20.58
CA ASP A 647 -17.41 29.24 19.84
C ASP A 647 -18.15 28.66 18.64
N VAL A 648 -19.04 27.69 18.90
CA VAL A 648 -19.81 26.99 17.86
C VAL A 648 -20.81 27.91 17.16
N ALA A 649 -21.30 28.96 17.82
CA ALA A 649 -22.31 29.88 17.28
C ALA A 649 -21.95 30.47 15.90
N PRO A 650 -20.73 31.01 15.67
CA PRO A 650 -20.26 31.40 14.35
C PRO A 650 -20.41 30.36 13.24
N LEU A 651 -20.43 29.06 13.56
CA LEU A 651 -20.56 27.98 12.58
C LEU A 651 -22.01 27.72 12.14
N GLN A 652 -23.00 28.36 12.78
CA GLN A 652 -24.42 28.13 12.49
C GLN A 652 -24.82 28.29 11.02
N PRO A 653 -24.33 29.29 10.24
CA PRO A 653 -24.65 29.38 8.81
C PRO A 653 -24.22 28.15 8.02
N MET A 654 -22.99 27.69 8.29
CA MET A 654 -22.41 26.50 7.66
C MET A 654 -23.14 25.22 8.09
N LEU A 655 -23.44 25.07 9.39
CA LEU A 655 -24.22 23.94 9.90
C LEU A 655 -25.64 23.91 9.31
N LEU A 656 -26.31 25.06 9.21
CA LEU A 656 -27.62 25.18 8.59
C LEU A 656 -27.57 24.74 7.13
N GLU A 657 -26.56 25.19 6.38
CA GLU A 657 -26.40 24.77 4.99
C GLU A 657 -26.08 23.28 4.85
N ILE A 658 -25.28 22.69 5.75
CA ILE A 658 -25.08 21.23 5.77
C ILE A 658 -26.42 20.52 5.98
N LEU A 659 -27.23 20.95 6.95
CA LEU A 659 -28.54 20.35 7.25
C LEU A 659 -29.55 20.51 6.10
N ASP A 660 -29.47 21.61 5.34
CA ASP A 660 -30.40 21.92 4.24
C ASP A 660 -29.99 21.32 2.89
N ALA A 661 -28.69 21.33 2.59
CA ALA A 661 -28.16 20.98 1.28
C ALA A 661 -27.68 19.52 1.20
N THR A 662 -27.50 18.86 2.34
CA THR A 662 -27.02 17.47 2.41
C THR A 662 -28.02 16.57 3.13
N GLY A 663 -27.96 15.28 2.82
CA GLY A 663 -28.65 14.22 3.54
C GLY A 663 -27.76 13.53 4.57
N LEU A 664 -26.73 14.20 5.12
CA LEU A 664 -25.71 13.58 5.96
C LEU A 664 -26.29 12.87 7.19
N VAL A 665 -27.14 13.56 7.96
CA VAL A 665 -27.80 13.00 9.14
C VAL A 665 -28.70 11.84 8.74
N ASP A 666 -29.48 11.98 7.66
CA ASP A 666 -30.37 10.93 7.16
C ASP A 666 -29.60 9.70 6.68
N ALA A 667 -28.44 9.89 6.04
CA ALA A 667 -27.57 8.82 5.58
C ALA A 667 -26.95 8.06 6.76
N LEU A 668 -26.48 8.79 7.78
CA LEU A 668 -25.97 8.22 9.03
C LEU A 668 -27.06 7.41 9.75
N LEU A 669 -28.26 7.98 9.92
CA LEU A 669 -29.39 7.29 10.54
C LEU A 669 -29.78 6.04 9.74
N SER A 670 -29.77 6.11 8.41
CA SER A 670 -30.04 4.96 7.55
C SER A 670 -29.01 3.85 7.74
N LEU A 671 -27.71 4.17 7.76
CA LEU A 671 -26.65 3.18 7.97
C LEU A 671 -26.76 2.53 9.36
N LEU A 672 -26.97 3.34 10.40
CA LEU A 672 -27.09 2.86 11.78
C LEU A 672 -28.37 2.01 11.98
N SER A 673 -29.46 2.37 11.31
CA SER A 673 -30.67 1.55 11.28
C SER A 673 -30.42 0.18 10.66
N VAL A 674 -29.68 0.11 9.55
CA VAL A 674 -29.32 -1.17 8.93
C VAL A 674 -28.39 -1.96 9.86
N ALA A 675 -27.35 -1.32 10.42
CA ALA A 675 -26.41 -1.96 11.33
C ALA A 675 -27.11 -2.58 12.56
N ALA A 676 -28.18 -1.96 13.06
CA ALA A 676 -28.95 -2.47 14.20
C ALA A 676 -29.61 -3.83 13.95
N ASP A 677 -29.96 -4.12 12.70
CA ASP A 677 -30.63 -5.36 12.29
C ASP A 677 -29.65 -6.44 11.78
N LEU A 678 -28.37 -6.11 11.61
CA LEU A 678 -27.37 -7.02 11.08
C LEU A 678 -26.76 -7.94 12.15
N THR A 679 -26.54 -9.19 11.74
CA THR A 679 -25.74 -10.17 12.47
C THR A 679 -24.63 -10.73 11.57
N THR A 680 -23.44 -10.93 12.12
CA THR A 680 -22.32 -11.53 11.40
C THR A 680 -22.57 -13.01 11.11
N PRO A 681 -21.78 -13.67 10.23
CA PRO A 681 -21.91 -15.12 9.96
C PRO A 681 -21.78 -15.99 11.21
N ALA A 682 -21.05 -15.52 12.23
CA ALA A 682 -20.92 -16.18 13.53
C ALA A 682 -22.14 -15.97 14.46
N GLY A 683 -23.17 -15.22 14.01
CA GLY A 683 -24.37 -14.92 14.78
C GLY A 683 -24.21 -13.77 15.79
N LEU A 684 -23.15 -12.96 15.65
CA LEU A 684 -22.88 -11.82 16.53
C LEU A 684 -23.65 -10.58 16.06
N SER A 685 -24.18 -9.78 16.98
CA SER A 685 -24.85 -8.52 16.62
C SER A 685 -23.82 -7.45 16.26
N VAL A 686 -23.94 -6.87 15.07
CA VAL A 686 -23.01 -5.82 14.58
C VAL A 686 -22.99 -4.62 15.54
N VAL A 687 -24.16 -4.11 15.95
CA VAL A 687 -24.25 -3.00 16.92
C VAL A 687 -23.67 -3.35 18.29
N ALA A 688 -23.78 -4.60 18.75
CA ALA A 688 -23.18 -5.01 20.01
C ALA A 688 -21.64 -5.02 19.95
N GLU A 689 -21.04 -5.39 18.81
CA GLU A 689 -19.59 -5.31 18.62
C GLU A 689 -19.10 -3.88 18.48
N ILE A 690 -19.83 -3.01 17.76
CA ILE A 690 -19.51 -1.58 17.67
C ILE A 690 -19.55 -0.93 19.07
N ASP A 691 -20.58 -1.21 19.87
CA ASP A 691 -20.66 -0.74 21.27
C ASP A 691 -19.50 -1.28 22.12
N GLY A 692 -19.16 -2.56 21.98
CA GLY A 692 -18.04 -3.19 22.71
C GLY A 692 -16.70 -2.53 22.38
N PHE A 693 -16.45 -2.27 21.10
CA PHE A 693 -15.26 -1.58 20.63
C PHE A 693 -15.22 -0.12 21.10
N ALA A 694 -16.35 0.62 21.00
CA ALA A 694 -16.44 2.00 21.47
C ALA A 694 -16.15 2.11 22.98
N ARG A 695 -16.69 1.20 23.80
CA ARG A 695 -16.38 1.13 25.23
C ARG A 695 -14.90 0.89 25.49
N PHE A 696 -14.28 -0.03 24.73
CA PHE A 696 -12.84 -0.28 24.84
C PHE A 696 -12.01 0.95 24.44
N ALA A 697 -12.32 1.57 23.30
CA ALA A 697 -11.59 2.72 22.78
C ALA A 697 -11.67 3.94 23.72
N LEU A 698 -12.81 4.14 24.39
CA LEU A 698 -13.02 5.24 25.33
C LEU A 698 -12.56 4.92 26.77
N ALA A 699 -12.35 3.66 27.11
CA ALA A 699 -11.94 3.25 28.45
C ALA A 699 -10.51 3.75 28.76
N PRO A 700 -10.31 4.47 29.89
CA PRO A 700 -8.98 4.88 30.31
C PRO A 700 -8.15 3.69 30.78
N ASP A 701 -6.89 3.64 30.38
CA ASP A 701 -5.95 2.58 30.73
C ASP A 701 -4.62 3.19 31.21
N ALA A 702 -4.29 2.96 32.49
CA ALA A 702 -3.08 3.49 33.11
C ALA A 702 -1.78 2.85 32.60
N SER A 703 -1.87 1.76 31.82
CA SER A 703 -0.73 1.12 31.16
C SER A 703 -0.38 1.74 29.80
N LEU A 704 -1.28 2.54 29.23
CA LEU A 704 -1.02 3.25 27.99
C LEU A 704 -0.11 4.44 28.22
N THR A 705 0.85 4.59 27.34
CA THR A 705 1.72 5.77 27.22
C THR A 705 1.66 6.27 25.79
N THR A 706 2.07 7.50 25.57
CA THR A 706 2.43 7.99 24.21
C THR A 706 3.69 7.28 23.71
N LEU A 707 4.03 7.49 22.43
CA LEU A 707 5.20 6.89 21.79
C LEU A 707 6.53 7.28 22.48
N ASP A 708 6.63 8.51 22.97
CA ASP A 708 7.77 9.02 23.76
C ASP A 708 7.74 8.58 25.25
N GLY A 709 6.71 7.82 25.65
CA GLY A 709 6.58 7.24 26.99
C GLY A 709 5.86 8.11 28.02
N ALA A 710 5.25 9.22 27.63
CA ALA A 710 4.44 10.04 28.54
C ALA A 710 3.16 9.32 28.96
N ALA A 711 2.82 9.41 30.26
CA ALA A 711 1.61 8.79 30.83
C ALA A 711 0.35 9.68 30.73
N SER A 712 0.46 10.83 30.06
CA SER A 712 -0.63 11.78 29.87
C SER A 712 -0.49 12.49 28.53
N VAL A 713 -1.62 12.79 27.88
CA VAL A 713 -1.69 13.68 26.71
C VAL A 713 -2.32 15.01 27.10
N LEU A 714 -2.08 16.07 26.33
CA LEU A 714 -2.78 17.34 26.54
C LEU A 714 -4.17 17.28 25.88
N ALA A 715 -5.18 17.83 26.56
CA ALA A 715 -6.51 18.06 26.00
C ALA A 715 -6.45 19.07 24.85
N GLY A 716 -7.59 19.32 24.20
CA GLY A 716 -7.67 20.24 23.07
C GLY A 716 -7.19 21.66 23.39
N ASP A 717 -7.25 22.09 24.66
CA ASP A 717 -6.70 23.39 25.10
C ASP A 717 -5.17 23.49 25.17
N GLY A 718 -4.45 22.39 24.94
CA GLY A 718 -3.00 22.36 25.02
C GLY A 718 -2.43 22.60 26.42
N VAL A 719 -3.25 22.58 27.48
CA VAL A 719 -2.80 22.85 28.86
C VAL A 719 -3.35 21.87 29.88
N THR A 720 -4.54 21.29 29.67
CA THR A 720 -5.13 20.33 30.59
C THR A 720 -4.56 18.94 30.33
N PRO A 721 -3.86 18.30 31.28
CA PRO A 721 -3.41 16.92 31.11
C PRO A 721 -4.58 15.94 31.24
N VAL A 722 -4.66 14.97 30.34
CA VAL A 722 -5.59 13.84 30.34
C VAL A 722 -4.82 12.59 30.76
N ALA A 723 -5.16 12.05 31.94
CA ALA A 723 -4.60 10.80 32.46
C ALA A 723 -5.62 10.11 33.40
N PRO A 724 -5.71 8.77 33.39
CA PRO A 724 -5.08 7.85 32.45
C PRO A 724 -5.59 8.01 31.01
N ILE A 725 -4.78 7.65 30.02
CA ILE A 725 -5.09 7.84 28.59
C ILE A 725 -6.00 6.69 28.12
N SER A 726 -6.94 6.95 27.21
CA SER A 726 -7.68 5.90 26.49
C SER A 726 -7.10 5.69 25.09
N PRO A 727 -7.32 4.52 24.44
CA PRO A 727 -6.89 4.30 23.06
C PRO A 727 -7.39 5.38 22.08
N PHE A 728 -8.60 5.89 22.29
CA PHE A 728 -9.16 6.99 21.48
C PHE A 728 -8.41 8.30 21.70
N TYR A 729 -8.03 8.63 22.95
CA TYR A 729 -7.22 9.80 23.23
C TYR A 729 -5.81 9.72 22.63
N LEU A 730 -5.21 8.53 22.57
CA LEU A 730 -3.95 8.32 21.84
C LEU A 730 -4.12 8.60 20.34
N LEU A 731 -5.23 8.17 19.74
CA LEU A 731 -5.52 8.45 18.33
C LEU A 731 -5.69 9.95 18.09
N LEU A 732 -6.47 10.63 18.94
CA LEU A 732 -6.62 12.10 18.86
C LEU A 732 -5.28 12.83 19.02
N HIS A 733 -4.40 12.33 19.88
CA HIS A 733 -3.06 12.89 20.04
C HIS A 733 -2.24 12.79 18.74
N GLY A 734 -2.19 11.61 18.11
CA GLY A 734 -1.50 11.44 16.82
C GLY A 734 -2.12 12.22 15.67
N LEU A 735 -3.46 12.37 15.65
CA LEU A 735 -4.15 13.22 14.67
C LEU A 735 -3.84 14.71 14.88
N ARG A 736 -3.78 15.18 16.12
CA ARG A 736 -3.36 16.56 16.42
C ARG A 736 -1.91 16.81 16.01
N ALA A 737 -1.01 15.86 16.25
CA ALA A 737 0.37 15.96 15.78
C ALA A 737 0.45 16.05 14.24
N LEU A 738 -0.45 15.34 13.53
CA LEU A 738 -0.58 15.46 12.09
C LEU A 738 -1.10 16.84 11.68
N ASP A 739 -2.14 17.35 12.33
CA ASP A 739 -2.72 18.67 12.05
C ASP A 739 -1.71 19.80 12.32
N ASP A 740 -0.98 19.75 13.44
CA ASP A 740 0.09 20.70 13.78
C ASP A 740 1.20 20.66 12.70
N ALA A 741 1.55 19.45 12.23
CA ALA A 741 2.53 19.28 11.16
C ALA A 741 2.03 19.83 9.82
N ARG A 742 0.74 19.65 9.48
CA ARG A 742 0.09 20.22 8.29
C ARG A 742 0.12 21.75 8.31
N GLU A 743 -0.26 22.36 9.44
CA GLU A 743 -0.22 23.82 9.61
C GLU A 743 1.21 24.38 9.43
N SER A 744 2.21 23.63 9.87
CA SER A 744 3.63 24.02 9.74
C SER A 744 4.22 23.87 8.32
N ASP A 745 3.63 23.05 7.45
CA ASP A 745 4.11 22.78 6.09
C ASP A 745 2.95 22.78 5.05
N PRO A 746 2.53 23.96 4.56
CA PRO A 746 1.44 24.08 3.59
C PRO A 746 1.66 23.32 2.28
N ALA A 747 2.92 23.09 1.88
CA ALA A 747 3.23 22.33 0.68
C ALA A 747 3.01 20.83 0.89
N GLY A 748 3.41 20.32 2.06
CA GLY A 748 3.12 18.94 2.48
C GLY A 748 1.63 18.71 2.72
N ASP A 749 0.94 19.67 3.33
CA ASP A 749 -0.51 19.66 3.53
C ASP A 749 -1.27 19.50 2.21
N ALA A 750 -1.00 20.37 1.23
CA ALA A 750 -1.60 20.26 -0.10
C ALA A 750 -1.29 18.93 -0.81
N ALA A 751 -0.14 18.30 -0.51
CA ALA A 751 0.18 16.97 -1.02
C ALA A 751 -0.63 15.86 -0.34
N ILE A 752 -0.84 15.94 0.98
CA ILE A 752 -1.73 15.02 1.70
C ILE A 752 -3.17 15.16 1.21
N GLU A 753 -3.66 16.37 0.96
CA GLU A 753 -5.00 16.59 0.40
C GLU A 753 -5.15 15.91 -0.96
N ARG A 754 -4.25 16.18 -1.92
CA ARG A 754 -4.29 15.55 -3.25
C ARG A 754 -4.19 14.02 -3.20
N LEU A 755 -3.37 13.50 -2.27
CA LEU A 755 -3.23 12.06 -2.06
C LEU A 755 -4.51 11.47 -1.47
N SER A 756 -5.09 12.11 -0.45
CA SER A 756 -6.30 11.66 0.24
C SER A 756 -7.51 11.70 -0.68
N GLU A 757 -7.67 12.78 -1.46
CA GLU A 757 -8.69 12.88 -2.52
C GLU A 757 -8.53 11.74 -3.54
N ARG A 758 -7.30 11.43 -3.97
CA ARG A 758 -7.09 10.38 -4.97
C ARG A 758 -7.40 8.99 -4.43
N LEU A 759 -6.93 8.70 -3.22
CA LEU A 759 -7.23 7.44 -2.56
C LEU A 759 -8.75 7.33 -2.33
N GLY A 760 -9.39 8.43 -1.92
CA GLY A 760 -10.84 8.57 -1.84
C GLY A 760 -11.52 8.21 -3.17
N ASP A 761 -11.17 8.88 -4.27
CA ASP A 761 -11.75 8.63 -5.60
C ASP A 761 -11.59 7.18 -6.06
N VAL A 762 -10.39 6.59 -5.89
CA VAL A 762 -10.06 5.26 -6.41
C VAL A 762 -10.68 4.14 -5.57
N PHE A 763 -10.65 4.28 -4.24
CA PHE A 763 -11.08 3.24 -3.31
C PHE A 763 -12.51 3.42 -2.78
N LEU A 764 -12.92 4.67 -2.58
CA LEU A 764 -14.17 5.04 -1.91
C LEU A 764 -15.11 5.88 -2.77
N GLY A 765 -14.73 6.17 -4.03
CA GLY A 765 -15.53 6.97 -4.94
C GLY A 765 -16.94 6.40 -5.09
N VAL A 766 -17.94 7.26 -5.06
CA VAL A 766 -19.35 6.88 -5.07
C VAL A 766 -20.01 7.29 -6.38
N GLU A 767 -20.89 6.43 -6.89
CA GLU A 767 -21.81 6.80 -7.97
C GLU A 767 -23.25 6.49 -7.58
N LYS A 768 -24.17 7.30 -8.13
CA LYS A 768 -25.60 7.15 -7.95
C LYS A 768 -26.25 6.64 -9.24
N VAL A 769 -26.78 5.43 -9.21
CA VAL A 769 -27.50 4.82 -10.33
C VAL A 769 -28.99 4.76 -9.99
N GLY A 770 -29.75 5.74 -10.48
CA GLY A 770 -31.15 5.94 -10.08
C GLY A 770 -31.24 6.42 -8.64
N SER A 771 -31.86 5.62 -7.76
CA SER A 771 -31.93 5.89 -6.32
C SER A 771 -30.86 5.14 -5.50
N LEU A 772 -30.12 4.23 -6.13
CA LEU A 772 -29.14 3.38 -5.45
C LEU A 772 -27.76 4.05 -5.47
N TYR A 773 -27.13 4.16 -4.29
CA TYR A 773 -25.74 4.53 -4.14
C TYR A 773 -24.88 3.28 -4.17
N ARG A 774 -23.71 3.36 -4.80
CA ARG A 774 -22.74 2.28 -4.83
C ARG A 774 -21.34 2.83 -5.04
N PHE A 775 -20.32 2.06 -4.68
CA PHE A 775 -18.95 2.41 -5.02
C PHE A 775 -18.77 2.38 -6.53
N SER A 776 -18.22 3.46 -7.09
CA SER A 776 -17.94 3.62 -8.52
C SER A 776 -16.94 2.56 -8.99
N ASN A 777 -15.97 2.23 -8.15
CA ASN A 777 -14.95 1.23 -8.42
C ASN A 777 -15.21 -0.08 -7.67
N ARG A 778 -16.10 -0.90 -8.22
CA ARG A 778 -16.50 -2.17 -7.63
C ARG A 778 -15.32 -3.09 -7.30
N ARG A 779 -14.35 -3.22 -8.21
CA ARG A 779 -13.21 -4.13 -7.99
C ARG A 779 -12.32 -3.67 -6.84
N THR A 780 -12.08 -2.37 -6.73
CA THR A 780 -11.32 -1.82 -5.61
C THR A 780 -12.04 -2.02 -4.28
N TRP A 781 -13.36 -1.83 -4.25
CA TRP A 781 -14.15 -2.13 -3.05
C TRP A 781 -14.03 -3.59 -2.63
N ILE A 782 -14.08 -4.54 -3.58
CA ILE A 782 -13.85 -5.96 -3.30
C ILE A 782 -12.42 -6.21 -2.79
N VAL A 783 -11.40 -5.49 -3.28
CA VAL A 783 -10.04 -5.56 -2.72
C VAL A 783 -10.00 -5.12 -1.26
N VAL A 784 -10.70 -4.03 -0.90
CA VAL A 784 -10.82 -3.58 0.50
C VAL A 784 -11.46 -4.64 1.38
N LEU A 785 -12.54 -5.29 0.90
CA LEU A 785 -13.19 -6.38 1.62
C LEU A 785 -12.27 -7.60 1.82
N ASN A 786 -11.52 -7.98 0.78
CA ASN A 786 -10.52 -9.06 0.88
C ASN A 786 -9.39 -8.69 1.87
N ALA A 787 -8.98 -7.41 1.91
CA ALA A 787 -7.98 -6.94 2.87
C ALA A 787 -8.50 -6.99 4.30
N LEU A 788 -9.76 -6.58 4.55
CA LEU A 788 -10.40 -6.71 5.87
C LEU A 788 -10.46 -8.17 6.30
N HIS A 789 -10.92 -9.06 5.42
CA HIS A 789 -10.98 -10.49 5.70
C HIS A 789 -9.60 -11.07 6.05
N PHE A 790 -8.58 -10.73 5.26
CA PHE A 790 -7.20 -11.14 5.49
C PHE A 790 -6.66 -10.66 6.85
N VAL A 791 -6.93 -9.40 7.23
CA VAL A 791 -6.52 -8.87 8.54
C VAL A 791 -7.27 -9.57 9.66
N THR A 792 -8.56 -9.89 9.50
CA THR A 792 -9.36 -10.68 10.46
C THR A 792 -8.74 -12.05 10.69
N GLU A 793 -8.53 -12.85 9.64
CA GLU A 793 -7.92 -14.18 9.73
C GLU A 793 -6.52 -14.12 10.37
N ARG A 794 -5.74 -13.09 10.03
CA ARG A 794 -4.41 -12.90 10.59
C ARG A 794 -4.45 -12.56 12.07
N ALA A 795 -5.36 -11.67 12.48
CA ALA A 795 -5.56 -11.32 13.88
C ALA A 795 -6.00 -12.54 14.70
N GLU A 796 -6.92 -13.36 14.17
CA GLU A 796 -7.34 -14.62 14.79
C GLU A 796 -6.16 -15.58 14.97
N SER A 797 -5.42 -15.85 13.89
CA SER A 797 -4.29 -16.78 13.89
C SER A 797 -3.20 -16.37 14.89
N LEU A 798 -2.82 -15.09 14.91
CA LEU A 798 -1.81 -14.58 15.83
C LEU A 798 -2.30 -14.54 17.28
N ARG A 799 -3.60 -14.31 17.52
CA ARG A 799 -4.20 -14.37 18.86
C ARG A 799 -4.31 -15.78 19.40
N ALA A 800 -4.71 -16.74 18.56
CA ALA A 800 -4.71 -18.16 18.92
C ALA A 800 -3.31 -18.64 19.34
N LYS A 801 -2.25 -18.05 18.76
CA LYS A 801 -0.84 -18.30 19.12
C LYS A 801 -0.34 -17.47 20.32
N GLY A 802 -1.10 -16.48 20.79
CA GLY A 802 -0.67 -15.56 21.85
C GLY A 802 0.41 -14.56 21.44
N THR A 803 0.66 -14.37 20.15
CA THR A 803 1.77 -13.54 19.61
C THR A 803 1.31 -12.23 18.95
N TRP A 804 0.01 -11.91 18.97
CA TRP A 804 -0.52 -10.69 18.34
C TRP A 804 0.13 -9.41 18.87
N ALA A 805 0.11 -9.23 20.20
CA ALA A 805 0.66 -8.02 20.83
C ALA A 805 2.17 -7.89 20.60
N SER A 806 2.92 -8.98 20.70
CA SER A 806 4.37 -8.97 20.44
C SER A 806 4.69 -8.67 18.98
N LYS A 807 3.91 -9.19 18.02
CA LYS A 807 4.12 -8.92 16.59
C LYS A 807 3.78 -7.48 16.20
N LEU A 808 2.75 -6.88 16.80
CA LEU A 808 2.50 -5.44 16.60
C LEU A 808 3.60 -4.57 17.23
N ALA A 809 4.13 -4.95 18.38
CA ALA A 809 5.23 -4.24 19.02
C ALA A 809 6.54 -4.37 18.22
N GLU A 810 6.82 -5.54 17.64
CA GLU A 810 7.93 -5.77 16.70
C GLU A 810 7.78 -4.86 15.47
N LEU A 811 6.60 -4.81 14.85
CA LEU A 811 6.34 -3.92 13.72
C LEU A 811 6.50 -2.44 14.08
N GLU A 812 6.04 -2.00 15.26
CA GLU A 812 6.28 -0.64 15.74
C GLU A 812 7.77 -0.35 15.91
N SER A 813 8.51 -1.27 16.54
CA SER A 813 9.96 -1.16 16.72
C SER A 813 10.69 -1.07 15.37
N ASP A 814 10.29 -1.88 14.40
CA ASP A 814 10.86 -1.87 13.05
C ASP A 814 10.58 -0.54 12.33
N LEU A 815 9.37 0.02 12.49
CA LEU A 815 9.01 1.33 11.94
C LEU A 815 9.78 2.48 12.62
N VAL A 816 9.92 2.44 13.94
CA VAL A 816 10.74 3.39 14.71
C VAL A 816 12.21 3.31 14.30
N GLU A 817 12.75 2.11 14.12
CA GLU A 817 14.11 1.90 13.61
C GLU A 817 14.26 2.40 12.17
N ALA A 818 13.27 2.13 11.30
CA ALA A 818 13.30 2.58 9.92
C ALA A 818 13.30 4.12 9.81
N VAL A 819 12.40 4.80 10.54
CA VAL A 819 12.28 6.27 10.55
C VAL A 819 13.48 6.93 11.23
N GLY A 820 13.91 6.39 12.36
CA GLY A 820 15.05 6.91 13.12
C GLY A 820 16.41 6.56 12.52
N GLY A 821 16.50 5.48 11.73
CA GLY A 821 17.73 4.97 11.12
C GLY A 821 18.18 5.77 9.90
N ARG A 822 19.33 5.40 9.33
CA ARG A 822 19.96 6.13 8.21
C ARG A 822 19.37 5.79 6.84
N VAL A 823 18.75 4.61 6.71
CA VAL A 823 18.30 4.05 5.43
C VAL A 823 17.12 4.79 4.84
N LEU A 824 16.03 4.95 5.60
CA LEU A 824 14.83 5.62 5.12
C LEU A 824 15.08 7.10 4.79
N PRO A 825 15.79 7.90 5.61
CA PRO A 825 16.13 9.27 5.25
C PRO A 825 16.96 9.37 3.97
N ALA A 826 17.94 8.48 3.76
CA ALA A 826 18.70 8.46 2.52
C ALA A 826 17.84 8.06 1.31
N ALA A 827 16.92 7.10 1.48
CA ALA A 827 16.00 6.69 0.42
C ALA A 827 15.04 7.83 0.06
N LEU A 828 14.51 8.53 1.06
CA LEU A 828 13.69 9.73 0.85
C LEU A 828 14.49 10.87 0.25
N ALA A 829 15.77 11.06 0.60
CA ALA A 829 16.64 12.05 -0.02
C ALA A 829 16.85 11.75 -1.51
N ALA A 830 17.11 10.48 -1.88
CA ALA A 830 17.19 10.05 -3.27
C ALA A 830 15.86 10.26 -4.01
N LEU A 831 14.72 9.90 -3.40
CA LEU A 831 13.41 10.16 -4.00
C LEU A 831 13.12 11.66 -4.16
N VAL A 832 13.58 12.51 -3.23
CA VAL A 832 13.46 13.97 -3.34
C VAL A 832 14.31 14.50 -4.49
N ASP A 833 15.56 14.05 -4.60
CA ASP A 833 16.46 14.40 -5.71
C ASP A 833 15.82 14.00 -7.06
N ILE A 834 15.34 12.76 -7.18
CA ILE A 834 14.61 12.28 -8.36
C ILE A 834 13.37 13.14 -8.62
N SER A 835 12.60 13.45 -7.58
CA SER A 835 11.36 14.22 -7.70
C SER A 835 11.57 15.69 -8.09
N SER A 836 12.80 16.19 -7.99
CA SER A 836 13.16 17.56 -8.39
C SER A 836 13.22 17.72 -9.91
N ASP A 837 13.29 16.62 -10.64
CA ASP A 837 13.36 16.57 -12.10
C ASP A 837 12.04 16.09 -12.70
N ALA A 838 11.24 17.03 -13.22
CA ALA A 838 9.93 16.72 -13.79
C ALA A 838 10.00 15.70 -14.95
N GLY A 839 11.08 15.72 -15.74
CA GLY A 839 11.27 14.75 -16.82
C GLY A 839 11.50 13.35 -16.27
N LEU A 840 12.39 13.22 -15.29
CA LEU A 840 12.67 11.94 -14.65
C LEU A 840 11.46 11.37 -13.90
N ARG A 841 10.69 12.22 -13.22
CA ARG A 841 9.43 11.82 -12.56
C ARG A 841 8.44 11.19 -13.52
N ALA A 842 8.17 11.87 -14.63
CA ALA A 842 7.26 11.38 -15.66
C ALA A 842 7.77 10.05 -16.24
N ASP A 843 9.07 9.94 -16.52
CA ASP A 843 9.67 8.76 -17.15
C ASP A 843 9.64 7.53 -16.24
N LEU A 844 9.83 7.71 -14.93
CA LEU A 844 9.73 6.63 -13.95
C LEU A 844 8.28 6.16 -13.75
N VAL A 845 7.31 7.08 -13.73
CA VAL A 845 5.88 6.73 -13.69
C VAL A 845 5.47 6.00 -14.96
N ASP A 846 5.89 6.48 -16.12
CA ASP A 846 5.63 5.84 -17.42
C ASP A 846 6.27 4.46 -17.50
N LEU A 847 7.51 4.29 -17.02
CA LEU A 847 8.17 2.98 -16.94
C LEU A 847 7.39 2.03 -16.01
N LEU A 848 6.97 2.50 -14.84
CA LEU A 848 6.19 1.71 -13.89
C LEU A 848 4.88 1.21 -14.54
N LEU A 849 4.14 2.09 -15.21
CA LEU A 849 2.93 1.74 -15.93
C LEU A 849 3.20 0.81 -17.11
N TYR A 850 4.29 1.03 -17.84
CA TYR A 850 4.69 0.16 -18.94
C TYR A 850 5.01 -1.26 -18.44
N LEU A 851 5.67 -1.40 -17.30
CA LEU A 851 6.05 -2.69 -16.71
C LEU A 851 4.87 -3.42 -16.06
N LEU A 852 3.97 -2.71 -15.36
CA LEU A 852 2.96 -3.32 -14.50
C LEU A 852 1.53 -3.24 -15.03
N ALA A 853 1.18 -2.19 -15.77
CA ALA A 853 -0.20 -1.90 -16.18
C ALA A 853 -0.26 -1.28 -17.59
N PRO A 854 0.28 -1.95 -18.62
CA PRO A 854 0.29 -1.41 -19.97
C PRO A 854 -1.13 -1.21 -20.53
N ALA A 855 -1.28 -0.25 -21.44
CA ALA A 855 -2.55 0.07 -22.07
C ALA A 855 -3.08 -1.07 -22.96
N ASP A 856 -2.18 -1.78 -23.65
CA ASP A 856 -2.53 -2.93 -24.50
C ASP A 856 -2.99 -4.14 -23.66
N PRO A 857 -4.16 -4.75 -23.94
CA PRO A 857 -4.68 -5.88 -23.16
C PRO A 857 -3.78 -7.11 -23.15
N ALA A 858 -3.18 -7.48 -24.29
CA ALA A 858 -2.31 -8.66 -24.38
C ALA A 858 -1.01 -8.43 -23.61
N ALA A 859 -0.41 -7.24 -23.75
CA ALA A 859 0.74 -6.84 -22.96
C ALA A 859 0.41 -6.79 -21.45
N ARG A 860 -0.81 -6.44 -21.07
CA ARG A 860 -1.26 -6.41 -19.66
C ARG A 860 -1.39 -7.80 -19.07
N GLN A 861 -1.99 -8.72 -19.81
CA GLN A 861 -2.03 -10.13 -19.45
C GLN A 861 -0.61 -10.69 -19.25
N GLU A 862 0.31 -10.38 -20.17
CA GLU A 862 1.71 -10.79 -20.04
C GLU A 862 2.38 -10.15 -18.81
N ALA A 863 2.23 -8.85 -18.59
CA ALA A 863 2.78 -8.12 -17.44
C ALA A 863 2.26 -8.70 -16.11
N ARG A 864 0.96 -8.98 -16.02
CA ARG A 864 0.33 -9.63 -14.86
C ARG A 864 0.94 -10.98 -14.59
N ARG A 865 1.06 -11.83 -15.61
CA ARG A 865 1.68 -13.16 -15.50
C ARG A 865 3.13 -13.07 -15.04
N LEU A 866 3.93 -12.19 -15.66
CA LEU A 866 5.34 -12.02 -15.32
C LEU A 866 5.53 -11.48 -13.90
N PHE A 867 4.71 -10.52 -13.47
CA PHE A 867 4.79 -9.97 -12.13
C PHE A 867 4.34 -10.95 -11.06
N ALA A 868 3.26 -11.71 -11.30
CA ALA A 868 2.82 -12.76 -10.38
C ALA A 868 3.88 -13.86 -10.23
N TRP A 869 4.55 -14.20 -11.32
CA TRP A 869 5.72 -15.10 -11.29
C TRP A 869 6.93 -14.50 -10.58
N LEU A 870 7.18 -13.20 -10.73
CA LEU A 870 8.26 -12.51 -10.02
C LEU A 870 8.04 -12.56 -8.51
N LEU A 871 6.82 -12.24 -8.04
CA LEU A 871 6.47 -12.32 -6.62
C LEU A 871 6.76 -13.71 -6.05
N GLN A 872 6.29 -14.75 -6.73
CA GLN A 872 6.55 -16.14 -6.34
C GLN A 872 8.04 -16.52 -6.41
N THR A 873 8.78 -16.03 -7.40
CA THR A 873 10.22 -16.28 -7.52
C THR A 873 10.99 -15.64 -6.37
N LEU A 874 10.56 -14.45 -5.92
CA LEU A 874 11.16 -13.78 -4.77
C LEU A 874 10.90 -14.54 -3.46
N GLU A 875 9.79 -15.26 -3.33
CA GLU A 875 9.53 -16.18 -2.21
C GLU A 875 10.45 -17.41 -2.21
N SER A 876 11.11 -17.73 -3.34
CA SER A 876 11.99 -18.88 -3.43
C SER A 876 13.28 -18.65 -2.65
N GLU A 877 13.32 -19.06 -1.39
CA GLU A 877 14.48 -18.83 -0.50
C GLU A 877 15.77 -19.40 -1.08
N ARG A 878 15.70 -20.57 -1.74
CA ARG A 878 16.87 -21.21 -2.33
C ARG A 878 17.54 -20.31 -3.37
N LEU A 879 16.76 -19.65 -4.22
CA LEU A 879 17.26 -18.71 -5.22
C LEU A 879 17.56 -17.36 -4.58
N THR A 880 16.58 -16.77 -3.90
CA THR A 880 16.66 -15.41 -3.37
C THR A 880 17.79 -15.24 -2.36
N LEU A 881 18.02 -16.19 -1.45
CA LEU A 881 19.12 -16.11 -0.47
C LEU A 881 20.48 -16.25 -1.13
N SER A 882 20.67 -17.28 -1.96
CA SER A 882 21.94 -17.52 -2.66
C SER A 882 22.30 -16.33 -3.57
N LEU A 883 21.31 -15.81 -4.30
CA LEU A 883 21.46 -14.62 -5.14
C LEU A 883 21.75 -13.37 -4.29
N SER A 884 21.04 -13.18 -3.18
CA SER A 884 21.26 -12.03 -2.29
C SER A 884 22.66 -12.05 -1.68
N HIS A 885 23.11 -13.20 -1.16
CA HIS A 885 24.46 -13.34 -0.60
C HIS A 885 25.53 -13.10 -1.66
N ALA A 886 25.37 -13.68 -2.85
CA ALA A 886 26.31 -13.50 -3.94
C ALA A 886 26.37 -12.03 -4.40
N LEU A 887 25.23 -11.40 -4.71
CA LEU A 887 25.18 -10.00 -5.14
C LEU A 887 25.67 -9.05 -4.05
N GLY A 888 25.24 -9.22 -2.80
CA GLY A 888 25.65 -8.38 -1.68
C GLY A 888 27.15 -8.50 -1.36
N ARG A 889 27.79 -9.63 -1.65
CA ARG A 889 29.25 -9.81 -1.55
C ARG A 889 29.99 -9.22 -2.75
N VAL A 890 29.50 -9.48 -3.96
CA VAL A 890 30.19 -9.14 -5.22
C VAL A 890 30.08 -7.65 -5.53
N LEU A 891 28.94 -7.02 -5.28
CA LEU A 891 28.68 -5.62 -5.65
C LEU A 891 28.96 -4.62 -4.53
N SER A 892 29.39 -5.06 -3.35
CA SER A 892 29.55 -4.17 -2.20
C SER A 892 30.54 -3.02 -2.45
N PRO A 893 30.16 -1.76 -2.23
CA PRO A 893 31.08 -0.63 -2.41
C PRO A 893 32.19 -0.53 -1.34
N ASP A 894 32.13 -1.34 -0.28
CA ASP A 894 33.10 -1.34 0.82
C ASP A 894 34.21 -2.39 0.65
N ARG A 895 34.05 -3.33 -0.29
CA ARG A 895 35.10 -4.31 -0.56
C ARG A 895 36.21 -3.67 -1.39
N LEU A 896 37.38 -4.29 -1.35
CA LEU A 896 38.48 -3.91 -2.24
C LEU A 896 38.15 -4.29 -3.69
N GLU A 897 38.38 -3.35 -4.62
CA GLU A 897 38.20 -3.55 -6.05
C GLU A 897 39.15 -4.67 -6.52
N PRO A 898 38.66 -5.72 -7.19
CA PRO A 898 39.55 -6.74 -7.73
C PRO A 898 40.38 -6.16 -8.88
N GLU A 899 41.69 -6.38 -8.83
CA GLU A 899 42.64 -5.98 -9.86
C GLU A 899 43.12 -7.22 -10.61
N PHE A 900 43.03 -7.22 -11.94
CA PHE A 900 43.62 -8.26 -12.76
C PHE A 900 45.12 -8.00 -12.94
N VAL A 901 45.94 -8.92 -12.44
CA VAL A 901 47.39 -8.89 -12.62
C VAL A 901 47.79 -9.97 -13.62
N PRO A 902 48.36 -9.61 -14.79
CA PRO A 902 48.80 -10.59 -15.77
C PRO A 902 49.71 -11.67 -15.17
N GLY A 903 49.33 -12.93 -15.32
CA GLY A 903 50.05 -14.09 -14.78
C GLY A 903 49.75 -14.43 -13.31
N ALA A 904 49.16 -13.52 -12.53
CA ALA A 904 48.73 -13.77 -11.15
C ALA A 904 47.20 -13.84 -10.98
N GLY A 905 46.43 -13.54 -12.03
CA GLY A 905 44.97 -13.59 -12.03
C GLY A 905 44.33 -12.41 -11.30
N CYS A 906 43.07 -12.58 -10.90
CA CYS A 906 42.33 -11.59 -10.12
C CYS A 906 42.81 -11.58 -8.66
N GLN A 907 43.33 -10.44 -8.22
CA GLN A 907 43.82 -10.22 -6.86
C GLN A 907 43.02 -9.08 -6.20
N PRO A 908 42.95 -9.01 -4.86
CA PRO A 908 42.38 -7.84 -4.19
C PRO A 908 43.25 -6.61 -4.45
N GLY A 909 42.66 -5.54 -4.99
CA GLY A 909 43.31 -4.24 -5.17
C GLY A 909 43.35 -3.43 -3.88
N ALA A 910 43.73 -2.15 -3.98
CA ALA A 910 43.88 -1.25 -2.83
C ALA A 910 42.73 -0.24 -2.67
N ALA A 911 41.92 -0.03 -3.70
CA ALA A 911 40.82 0.94 -3.72
C ALA A 911 39.49 0.26 -3.36
N PRO A 912 38.50 1.01 -2.84
CA PRO A 912 37.13 0.50 -2.70
C PRO A 912 36.50 0.22 -4.06
N LEU A 913 35.59 -0.76 -4.13
CA LEU A 913 34.90 -1.14 -5.36
C LEU A 913 34.01 0.01 -5.85
N SER A 914 34.33 0.52 -7.03
CA SER A 914 33.56 1.56 -7.74
C SER A 914 32.90 1.03 -9.01
N TRP A 915 32.76 -0.29 -9.16
CA TRP A 915 32.28 -0.93 -10.40
C TRP A 915 30.90 -0.43 -10.86
N VAL A 916 29.96 -0.18 -9.94
CA VAL A 916 28.63 0.38 -10.28
C VAL A 916 28.74 1.82 -10.79
N SER A 917 29.55 2.67 -10.16
CA SER A 917 29.83 4.02 -10.67
C SER A 917 30.51 3.98 -12.03
N ARG A 918 31.49 3.09 -12.23
CA ARG A 918 32.15 2.90 -13.55
C ARG A 918 31.17 2.41 -14.62
N LEU A 919 30.21 1.54 -14.25
CA LEU A 919 29.15 1.10 -15.15
C LEU A 919 28.28 2.27 -15.59
N PHE A 920 27.80 3.09 -14.66
CA PHE A 920 26.98 4.26 -14.98
C PHE A 920 27.75 5.32 -15.79
N ASP A 921 29.02 5.60 -15.46
CA ASP A 921 29.86 6.49 -16.27
C ASP A 921 30.06 5.96 -17.69
N LEU A 922 30.32 4.65 -17.83
CA LEU A 922 30.49 4.03 -19.13
C LEU A 922 29.19 4.07 -19.94
N LEU A 923 28.04 3.68 -19.35
CA LEU A 923 26.74 3.73 -20.01
C LEU A 923 26.40 5.16 -20.45
N LEU A 924 26.62 6.14 -19.58
CA LEU A 924 26.39 7.55 -19.88
C LEU A 924 27.26 8.03 -21.04
N ARG A 925 28.56 7.73 -21.05
CA ARG A 925 29.45 8.12 -22.15
C ARG A 925 29.10 7.43 -23.46
N LEU A 926 28.86 6.12 -23.42
CA LEU A 926 28.44 5.33 -24.59
C LEU A 926 27.12 5.82 -25.16
N SER A 927 26.20 6.27 -24.31
CA SER A 927 24.90 6.81 -24.69
C SER A 927 24.99 8.19 -25.36
N ARG A 928 26.02 8.99 -25.04
CA ARG A 928 26.26 10.32 -25.61
C ARG A 928 26.98 10.27 -26.96
N ILE A 929 27.56 9.12 -27.31
CA ILE A 929 28.17 8.90 -28.63
C ILE A 929 27.06 8.67 -29.64
N ASP A 930 26.81 9.67 -30.50
CA ASP A 930 25.76 9.60 -31.52
C ASP A 930 26.26 10.14 -32.88
N PRO A 931 27.06 9.36 -33.62
CA PRO A 931 27.60 9.77 -34.92
C PRO A 931 26.47 10.06 -35.91
N GLY A 932 26.29 11.34 -36.26
CA GLY A 932 25.32 11.74 -37.28
C GLY A 932 23.85 11.56 -36.89
N GLY A 933 23.53 11.42 -35.59
CA GLY A 933 22.15 11.29 -35.12
C GLY A 933 21.54 9.91 -35.33
N CYS A 934 22.37 8.87 -35.48
CA CYS A 934 21.93 7.53 -35.85
C CYS A 934 21.48 6.66 -34.68
N GLY A 935 21.68 7.10 -33.42
CA GLY A 935 21.17 6.44 -32.23
C GLY A 935 21.69 5.02 -32.04
N ALA A 936 22.97 4.76 -32.35
CA ALA A 936 23.53 3.41 -32.43
C ALA A 936 23.34 2.62 -31.12
N PHE A 937 23.69 3.24 -29.99
CA PHE A 937 23.58 2.64 -28.67
C PHE A 937 22.12 2.32 -28.29
N ALA A 938 21.21 3.27 -28.50
CA ALA A 938 19.78 3.06 -28.25
C ALA A 938 19.21 1.95 -29.13
N SER A 939 19.64 1.90 -30.40
CA SER A 939 19.26 0.86 -31.35
C SER A 939 19.77 -0.51 -30.93
N LEU A 940 21.03 -0.62 -30.47
CA LEU A 940 21.60 -1.88 -29.94
C LEU A 940 20.83 -2.37 -28.71
N LEU A 941 20.50 -1.49 -27.77
CA LEU A 941 19.69 -1.85 -26.59
C LEU A 941 18.29 -2.34 -26.97
N ALA A 942 17.61 -1.62 -27.88
CA ALA A 942 16.29 -2.02 -28.36
C ALA A 942 16.35 -3.36 -29.12
N ASN A 943 17.34 -3.53 -29.99
CA ASN A 943 17.56 -4.74 -30.77
C ASN A 943 17.89 -5.95 -29.90
N ALA A 944 18.62 -5.76 -28.79
CA ALA A 944 18.90 -6.83 -27.83
C ALA A 944 17.62 -7.46 -27.27
N ALA A 945 16.53 -6.68 -27.20
CA ALA A 945 15.21 -7.13 -26.74
C ALA A 945 14.22 -7.43 -27.89
N ALA A 946 14.66 -7.34 -29.15
CA ALA A 946 13.84 -7.66 -30.31
C ALA A 946 13.76 -9.17 -30.56
N ASP A 947 12.71 -9.62 -31.26
CA ASP A 947 12.61 -11.01 -31.70
C ASP A 947 13.79 -11.35 -32.62
N THR A 948 14.35 -12.54 -32.45
CA THR A 948 15.49 -12.99 -33.24
C THR A 948 15.04 -13.40 -34.64
N PRO A 949 15.59 -12.80 -35.71
CA PRO A 949 15.31 -13.22 -37.07
C PRO A 949 15.62 -14.72 -37.29
N GLY A 950 14.60 -15.51 -37.63
CA GLY A 950 14.77 -16.93 -37.92
C GLY A 950 14.89 -17.84 -36.69
N ALA A 951 14.67 -17.32 -35.48
CA ALA A 951 14.54 -18.12 -34.25
C ALA A 951 13.29 -17.73 -33.46
N ALA A 952 12.92 -18.55 -32.47
CA ALA A 952 11.71 -18.35 -31.66
C ALA A 952 11.95 -17.51 -30.39
N GLY A 953 13.20 -17.18 -30.09
CA GLY A 953 13.59 -16.35 -28.94
C GLY A 953 13.74 -14.88 -29.31
N PHE A 954 14.33 -14.13 -28.37
CA PHE A 954 14.74 -12.76 -28.60
C PHE A 954 16.27 -12.65 -28.49
N VAL A 955 16.81 -11.61 -29.12
CA VAL A 955 18.22 -11.56 -29.52
C VAL A 955 19.19 -11.86 -28.37
N ILE A 956 19.06 -11.20 -27.22
CA ILE A 956 19.99 -11.40 -26.11
C ILE A 956 19.82 -12.77 -25.44
N ASP A 957 18.59 -13.30 -25.32
CA ASP A 957 18.34 -14.64 -24.78
C ASP A 957 18.91 -15.73 -25.70
N ASP A 958 18.75 -15.58 -27.02
CA ASP A 958 19.30 -16.51 -28.01
C ASP A 958 20.84 -16.46 -28.02
N LEU A 959 21.44 -15.26 -27.98
CA LEU A 959 22.90 -15.12 -27.92
C LEU A 959 23.48 -15.70 -26.62
N LEU A 960 22.84 -15.46 -25.47
CA LEU A 960 23.22 -16.08 -24.19
C LEU A 960 23.03 -17.60 -24.24
N SER A 961 21.93 -18.10 -24.82
CA SER A 961 21.69 -19.53 -24.99
C SER A 961 22.74 -20.20 -25.90
N VAL A 962 23.18 -19.51 -26.97
CA VAL A 962 24.28 -20.01 -27.81
C VAL A 962 25.59 -20.02 -27.02
N LEU A 963 25.88 -18.97 -26.26
CA LEU A 963 27.07 -18.90 -25.41
C LEU A 963 27.07 -20.06 -24.40
N GLU A 964 25.96 -20.26 -23.69
CA GLU A 964 25.76 -21.39 -22.78
C GLU A 964 25.99 -22.73 -23.49
N ALA A 965 25.43 -22.94 -24.69
CA ALA A 965 25.55 -24.18 -25.46
C ALA A 965 26.97 -24.46 -25.97
N VAL A 966 27.72 -23.42 -26.33
CA VAL A 966 29.10 -23.53 -26.84
C VAL A 966 30.11 -23.68 -25.70
N GLN A 967 29.89 -23.01 -24.58
CA GLN A 967 30.81 -22.97 -23.43
C GLN A 967 30.50 -24.01 -22.35
N ARG A 968 29.61 -24.98 -22.64
CA ARG A 968 29.33 -26.12 -21.77
C ARG A 968 30.60 -26.88 -21.38
N GLN A 969 30.55 -27.56 -20.24
CA GLN A 969 31.61 -28.49 -19.83
C GLN A 969 31.80 -29.59 -20.87
N ASP A 970 30.71 -30.08 -21.44
CA ASP A 970 30.71 -30.98 -22.59
C ASP A 970 29.88 -30.38 -23.73
N PRO A 971 30.51 -29.71 -24.72
CA PRO A 971 29.82 -29.12 -25.85
C PRO A 971 29.11 -30.13 -26.75
N ALA A 972 29.27 -31.45 -26.57
CA ALA A 972 28.48 -32.44 -27.29
C ALA A 972 27.08 -32.63 -26.68
N GLN A 973 26.87 -32.24 -25.42
CA GLN A 973 25.58 -32.38 -24.74
C GLN A 973 24.57 -31.35 -25.24
N THR A 974 23.37 -31.84 -25.55
CA THR A 974 22.21 -31.02 -25.95
C THR A 974 21.12 -31.02 -24.89
N GLY A 975 21.36 -31.66 -23.75
CA GLY A 975 20.42 -31.72 -22.62
C GLY A 975 20.42 -30.43 -21.82
N GLU A 976 19.81 -30.46 -20.65
CA GLU A 976 19.74 -29.31 -19.74
C GLU A 976 21.13 -28.92 -19.23
N LEU A 977 21.35 -27.64 -18.94
CA LEU A 977 22.65 -27.12 -18.45
C LEU A 977 22.84 -27.50 -16.99
N SER A 978 24.03 -27.97 -16.62
CA SER A 978 24.40 -28.24 -15.23
C SER A 978 24.94 -26.99 -14.52
N ALA A 979 25.01 -27.01 -13.18
CA ALA A 979 25.74 -25.97 -12.42
C ALA A 979 27.20 -25.81 -12.90
N GLY A 980 27.84 -26.91 -13.31
CA GLY A 980 29.18 -26.90 -13.89
C GLY A 980 29.25 -26.21 -15.27
N ASP A 981 28.19 -26.31 -16.07
CA ASP A 981 28.09 -25.60 -17.35
C ASP A 981 28.03 -24.08 -17.14
N TYR A 982 27.30 -23.61 -16.11
CA TYR A 982 27.27 -22.19 -15.75
C TYR A 982 28.62 -21.70 -15.24
N ALA A 983 29.26 -22.46 -14.33
CA ALA A 983 30.59 -22.14 -13.81
C ALA A 983 31.59 -21.93 -14.96
N ARG A 984 31.58 -22.87 -15.92
CA ARG A 984 32.46 -22.82 -17.08
C ARG A 984 32.13 -21.64 -18.00
N THR A 985 30.85 -21.40 -18.27
CA THR A 985 30.42 -20.28 -19.12
C THR A 985 30.88 -18.94 -18.54
N LEU A 986 30.71 -18.73 -17.22
CA LEU A 986 31.15 -17.51 -16.54
C LEU A 986 32.68 -17.38 -16.53
N SER A 987 33.40 -18.46 -16.23
CA SER A 987 34.88 -18.48 -16.25
C SER A 987 35.44 -18.18 -17.65
N GLU A 988 34.91 -18.82 -18.70
CA GLU A 988 35.40 -18.59 -20.06
C GLU A 988 35.01 -17.19 -20.58
N THR A 989 33.88 -16.63 -20.11
CA THR A 989 33.52 -15.23 -20.38
C THR A 989 34.48 -14.27 -19.68
N ALA A 990 34.84 -14.55 -18.42
CA ALA A 990 35.85 -13.78 -17.70
C ALA A 990 37.23 -13.84 -18.41
N ASP A 991 37.67 -15.04 -18.82
CA ASP A 991 38.91 -15.21 -19.57
C ASP A 991 38.89 -14.43 -20.89
N PHE A 992 37.77 -14.43 -21.62
CA PHE A 992 37.63 -13.66 -22.86
C PHE A 992 37.74 -12.15 -22.62
N LEU A 993 37.21 -11.64 -21.52
CA LEU A 993 37.33 -10.21 -21.17
C LEU A 993 38.76 -9.83 -20.76
N LEU A 994 39.55 -10.78 -20.26
CA LEU A 994 40.93 -10.58 -19.78
C LEU A 994 42.02 -10.92 -20.82
N ASP A 995 41.69 -11.63 -21.90
CA ASP A 995 42.65 -12.08 -22.92
C ASP A 995 43.08 -10.92 -23.84
N GLY A 996 44.32 -10.44 -23.64
CA GLY A 996 44.93 -9.37 -24.45
C GLY A 996 45.26 -9.74 -25.90
N GLU A 997 45.32 -11.03 -26.23
CA GLU A 997 45.69 -11.52 -27.56
C GLU A 997 44.48 -11.90 -28.43
N LYS A 998 43.42 -12.42 -27.81
CA LYS A 998 42.24 -12.99 -28.49
C LYS A 998 40.89 -12.49 -27.95
N GLY A 999 40.91 -11.74 -26.85
CA GLY A 999 39.72 -11.27 -26.14
C GLY A 999 39.25 -9.88 -26.56
N LEU A 1000 38.52 -9.22 -25.65
CA LEU A 1000 37.96 -7.88 -25.86
C LEU A 1000 39.02 -6.83 -26.22
N GLU A 1001 40.21 -6.89 -25.61
CA GLU A 1001 41.30 -5.96 -25.93
C GLU A 1001 41.76 -6.08 -27.39
N LYS A 1002 41.79 -7.31 -27.92
CA LYS A 1002 42.16 -7.54 -29.31
C LYS A 1002 41.14 -6.93 -30.27
N PHE A 1003 39.86 -6.99 -29.91
CA PHE A 1003 38.78 -6.38 -30.69
C PHE A 1003 38.97 -4.86 -30.82
N TYR A 1004 39.27 -4.15 -29.73
CA TYR A 1004 39.56 -2.72 -29.78
C TYR A 1004 40.86 -2.40 -30.54
N GLN A 1005 41.93 -3.20 -30.38
CA GLN A 1005 43.14 -3.06 -31.18
C GLN A 1005 42.87 -3.25 -32.69
N MET A 1006 41.88 -4.07 -33.06
CA MET A 1006 41.49 -4.26 -34.45
C MET A 1006 40.70 -3.07 -34.99
N ILE A 1007 39.88 -2.41 -34.17
CA ILE A 1007 39.15 -1.19 -34.55
C ILE A 1007 40.16 -0.05 -34.76
N ASP A 1008 41.05 0.18 -33.79
CA ASP A 1008 42.11 1.21 -33.86
C ASP A 1008 42.98 1.09 -35.13
N ARG A 1009 43.39 -0.13 -35.49
CA ARG A 1009 44.18 -0.37 -36.71
C ARG A 1009 43.42 -0.18 -38.02
N ARG A 1010 42.09 -0.08 -37.98
CA ARG A 1010 41.24 -0.05 -39.19
C ARG A 1010 41.06 1.36 -39.77
N ASP A 1011 41.49 2.41 -39.07
CA ASP A 1011 41.58 3.80 -39.56
C ASP A 1011 42.71 4.01 -40.60
N GLY A 1012 43.35 2.93 -41.06
CA GLY A 1012 44.41 2.92 -42.07
C GLY A 1012 44.07 2.28 -43.42
N PHE A 1013 42.80 2.25 -43.85
CA PHE A 1013 42.39 1.79 -45.19
C PHE A 1013 41.59 2.82 -45.98
#